data_AF-A0A971U502-F1
#
_entry.id   AF-A0A971U502-F1
#
_cell.length_a   1.000
_cell.length_b   1.000
_cell.length_c   1.000
_cell.angle_alpha   90.00
_cell.angle_beta   90.00
_cell.angle_gamma   90.00
#
_symmetry.space_group_name_H-M   'P 1'
#
loop_
_entity.id
_entity.type
_entity.pdbx_description
1 polymer ?
#
loop_
_entity_poly.entity_id
_entity_poly.type
_entity_poly.pdbx_seq_one_letter_code
_entity_poly.pdbx_strand_id
1 'polypeptide(L)'
;MDAHSLNTLEYPLILQQLGQFASFSASQALARALWPSTDEQEVRRRQQETTEAKALLASRAEISVGGAHDVRDAARRASLGASLPAEDLLQVEITLNSAREIYRKLAPLADEYPLLAERAGEIRPLNHVIDELARCLDADGQVVDAASPELARLRREIWTARERLLERLRRLVSDPGTARYLQETIVTERNGRYVIPLKVEYRGRIPGLVQDQSSSGATLFIEPLATVELNNHWHELQSAEYHEVQRILRVLSQLVGDEADNIVNNVRLLGELDLALAKAHYSYAIHGMPAEPSEARWPTAEPEAEVAPWSHPLYLPRARHPLLDAATVVPIDVYLGGANTVLVITGPNTGGKTVSLKTVGLLAAMNQAGLHIPAGEGARLPVFDAIHADIGDEQSIEQSLSTFSSHMTRIVNILRQAGPRSLVLLDEIGAGTDPVEGAALAQALITSLLEQGALTLCSSHYSELKVYAFSTPRVENASVEFDVNTLSATYHLSIGLPGRSNAFAIAERLGLPQAVLDQARALVSAEDAGADTLLANVKAAHDEAARERAAAEEAHQRVQRLEADLKQRLGQIEEARRLVLAEAREQARQELDELRSELRQLRRRSSSSPAEQPVREALATLDEMEDRLEPVEPAGMPPQAAADGPLQVGDRVWLSSLAQEGVLEEIDGDDALVSLGGFRLRTELHRLQFRGRPTVSVRTADQTTVRRGLTPSPGMELHLRGLRAAEVPELLDRYIEQAYLAGLPWVHIIHGKGQGILQQIVREQLSNNALVASFRGGEQGEGGAGVTVVRLESAE
;
A
#
# COMPACT_ATOMS: atom_id res chain seq x y z
N MET A 1 20.71 7.44 8.72
CA MET A 1 20.91 5.97 8.56
C MET A 1 22.38 5.62 8.54
N ASP A 2 22.80 4.63 9.33
CA ASP A 2 24.17 4.14 9.35
C ASP A 2 24.32 2.84 8.53
N ALA A 3 25.44 2.69 7.83
CA ALA A 3 25.69 1.55 6.94
C ALA A 3 25.86 0.23 7.70
N HIS A 4 26.31 0.29 8.96
CA HIS A 4 26.51 -0.91 9.77
C HIS A 4 25.17 -1.58 10.07
N SER A 5 24.19 -0.83 10.59
CA SER A 5 22.85 -1.33 10.87
C SER A 5 22.17 -1.91 9.63
N LEU A 6 22.28 -1.24 8.47
CA LEU A 6 21.73 -1.77 7.22
C LEU A 6 22.40 -3.08 6.77
N ASN A 7 23.70 -3.22 6.96
CA ASN A 7 24.41 -4.48 6.69
C ASN A 7 23.99 -5.58 7.68
N THR A 8 23.88 -5.25 8.96
CA THR A 8 23.41 -6.17 10.02
C THR A 8 21.99 -6.67 9.77
N LEU A 9 21.14 -5.82 9.20
CA LEU A 9 19.77 -6.14 8.76
C LEU A 9 19.70 -6.82 7.39
N GLU A 10 20.84 -7.08 6.73
CA GLU A 10 20.92 -7.74 5.43
C GLU A 10 20.24 -6.97 4.28
N TYR A 11 20.08 -5.64 4.43
CA TYR A 11 19.51 -4.78 3.40
C TYR A 11 20.20 -4.86 2.03
N PRO A 12 21.55 -5.00 1.92
CA PRO A 12 22.20 -5.20 0.62
C PRO A 12 21.70 -6.42 -0.17
N LEU A 13 21.24 -7.49 0.51
CA LEU A 13 20.66 -8.66 -0.15
C LEU A 13 19.30 -8.33 -0.79
N ILE A 14 18.51 -7.45 -0.16
CA ILE A 14 17.26 -6.92 -0.77
C ILE A 14 17.58 -6.14 -2.03
N LEU A 15 18.61 -5.28 -2.00
CA LEU A 15 19.02 -4.52 -3.19
C LEU A 15 19.52 -5.45 -4.31
N GLN A 16 20.21 -6.53 -3.95
CA GLN A 16 20.64 -7.55 -4.91
C GLN A 16 19.45 -8.28 -5.55
N GLN A 17 18.43 -8.68 -4.76
CA GLN A 17 17.19 -9.27 -5.28
C GLN A 17 16.43 -8.29 -6.17
N LEU A 18 16.26 -7.03 -5.74
CA LEU A 18 15.61 -5.97 -6.51
C LEU A 18 16.31 -5.76 -7.87
N GLY A 19 17.64 -5.75 -7.88
CA GLY A 19 18.42 -5.59 -9.10
C GLY A 19 18.21 -6.70 -10.14
N GLN A 20 17.70 -7.87 -9.77
CA GLN A 20 17.37 -8.94 -10.73
C GLN A 20 16.09 -8.64 -11.53
N PHE A 21 15.24 -7.73 -11.04
CA PHE A 21 14.03 -7.29 -11.72
C PHE A 21 14.24 -6.07 -12.62
N ALA A 22 15.44 -5.48 -12.60
CA ALA A 22 15.81 -4.35 -13.44
C ALA A 22 16.27 -4.81 -14.83
N SER A 23 15.75 -4.17 -15.88
CA SER A 23 15.89 -4.61 -17.28
C SER A 23 17.28 -4.37 -17.87
N PHE A 24 18.05 -3.39 -17.37
CA PHE A 24 19.35 -3.04 -17.93
C PHE A 24 20.30 -2.41 -16.90
N SER A 25 21.56 -2.19 -17.28
CA SER A 25 22.64 -1.82 -16.34
C SER A 25 22.39 -0.50 -15.60
N ALA A 26 21.74 0.50 -16.21
CA ALA A 26 21.49 1.78 -15.55
C ALA A 26 20.48 1.66 -14.40
N SER A 27 19.36 0.94 -14.60
CA SER A 27 18.38 0.68 -13.55
C SER A 27 18.90 -0.29 -12.49
N GLN A 28 19.73 -1.27 -12.87
CA GLN A 28 20.43 -2.13 -11.90
C GLN A 28 21.36 -1.33 -10.98
N ALA A 29 22.07 -0.34 -11.52
CA ALA A 29 22.91 0.56 -10.73
C ALA A 29 22.05 1.40 -9.76
N LEU A 30 20.90 1.92 -10.21
CA LEU A 30 19.97 2.65 -9.35
C LEU A 30 19.37 1.77 -8.24
N ALA A 31 19.00 0.52 -8.55
CA ALA A 31 18.51 -0.45 -7.58
C ALA A 31 19.56 -0.73 -6.49
N ARG A 32 20.83 -0.95 -6.87
CA ARG A 32 21.93 -1.19 -5.93
C ARG A 32 22.32 0.04 -5.11
N ALA A 33 22.05 1.22 -5.62
CA ALA A 33 22.29 2.49 -4.93
C ALA A 33 21.09 2.99 -4.12
N LEU A 34 19.97 2.23 -4.09
CA LEU A 34 18.76 2.65 -3.42
C LEU A 34 19.00 2.72 -1.90
N TRP A 35 18.98 3.94 -1.37
CA TRP A 35 19.24 4.22 0.04
C TRP A 35 17.96 4.69 0.76
N PRO A 36 17.69 4.21 2.00
CA PRO A 36 16.55 4.67 2.79
C PRO A 36 16.63 6.18 3.09
N SER A 37 15.57 6.92 2.75
CA SER A 37 15.48 8.36 2.99
C SER A 37 14.93 8.65 4.39
N THR A 38 15.43 9.69 5.05
CA THR A 38 14.86 10.23 6.30
C THR A 38 13.84 11.35 6.05
N ASP A 39 13.70 11.78 4.79
CA ASP A 39 12.71 12.79 4.38
C ASP A 39 11.38 12.10 4.09
N GLU A 40 10.36 12.44 4.88
CA GLU A 40 9.02 11.87 4.79
C GLU A 40 8.33 12.14 3.44
N GLN A 41 8.54 13.32 2.85
CA GLN A 41 7.94 13.64 1.55
C GLN A 41 8.53 12.76 0.45
N GLU A 42 9.85 12.57 0.48
CA GLU A 42 10.54 11.68 -0.46
C GLU A 42 10.11 10.22 -0.27
N VAL A 43 9.95 9.74 0.96
CA VAL A 43 9.47 8.38 1.23
C VAL A 43 8.06 8.19 0.67
N ARG A 44 7.13 9.12 0.96
CA ARG A 44 5.75 9.08 0.44
C ARG A 44 5.73 9.09 -1.09
N ARG A 45 6.54 9.94 -1.72
CA ARG A 45 6.68 9.99 -3.19
C ARG A 45 7.16 8.66 -3.77
N ARG A 46 8.21 8.06 -3.20
CA ARG A 46 8.75 6.77 -3.69
C ARG A 46 7.79 5.60 -3.45
N GLN A 47 7.03 5.62 -2.36
CA GLN A 47 5.98 4.63 -2.09
C GLN A 47 4.86 4.75 -3.12
N GLN A 48 4.39 5.97 -3.39
CA GLN A 48 3.36 6.24 -4.39
C GLN A 48 3.81 5.79 -5.79
N GLU A 49 5.04 6.11 -6.18
CA GLU A 49 5.62 5.66 -7.45
C GLU A 49 5.60 4.12 -7.59
N THR A 50 5.96 3.40 -6.54
CA THR A 50 5.92 1.93 -6.55
C THR A 50 4.50 1.39 -6.61
N THR A 51 3.56 2.07 -5.95
CA THR A 51 2.13 1.74 -5.99
C THR A 51 1.54 1.96 -7.39
N GLU A 52 1.84 3.08 -8.03
CA GLU A 52 1.46 3.36 -9.42
C GLU A 52 2.05 2.32 -10.37
N ALA A 53 3.34 2.00 -10.25
CA ALA A 53 3.99 1.00 -11.09
C ALA A 53 3.38 -0.40 -10.91
N LYS A 54 3.01 -0.76 -9.68
CA LYS A 54 2.31 -2.03 -9.40
C LYS A 54 0.92 -2.06 -10.01
N ALA A 55 0.14 -1.00 -9.85
CA ALA A 55 -1.18 -0.87 -10.44
C ALA A 55 -1.13 -0.88 -11.99
N LEU A 56 -0.12 -0.24 -12.57
CA LEU A 56 0.15 -0.24 -14.00
C LEU A 56 0.44 -1.65 -14.52
N LEU A 57 1.27 -2.43 -13.84
CA LEU A 57 1.56 -3.81 -14.24
C LEU A 57 0.34 -4.73 -14.11
N ALA A 58 -0.56 -4.45 -13.17
CA ALA A 58 -1.82 -5.19 -13.04
C ALA A 58 -2.76 -4.97 -14.24
N SER A 59 -2.82 -3.74 -14.77
CA SER A 59 -3.68 -3.38 -15.91
C SER A 59 -3.01 -3.61 -17.27
N ARG A 60 -1.69 -3.45 -17.35
CA ARG A 60 -0.89 -3.45 -18.59
C ARG A 60 0.45 -4.16 -18.38
N ALA A 61 0.41 -5.48 -18.27
CA ALA A 61 1.59 -6.32 -18.03
C ALA A 61 2.68 -6.24 -19.13
N GLU A 62 2.37 -5.70 -20.31
CA GLU A 62 3.32 -5.58 -21.44
C GLU A 62 4.23 -4.35 -21.36
N ILE A 63 4.02 -3.44 -20.40
CA ILE A 63 4.85 -2.24 -20.28
C ILE A 63 6.21 -2.61 -19.68
N SER A 64 7.26 -2.37 -20.45
CA SER A 64 8.66 -2.56 -20.07
C SER A 64 9.53 -1.59 -20.87
N VAL A 65 10.70 -1.24 -20.32
CA VAL A 65 11.72 -0.48 -21.06
C VAL A 65 12.45 -1.34 -22.11
N GLY A 66 12.21 -2.66 -22.14
CA GLY A 66 12.66 -3.55 -23.20
C GLY A 66 14.19 -3.64 -23.33
N GLY A 67 14.68 -3.69 -24.58
CA GLY A 67 16.11 -3.82 -24.92
C GLY A 67 16.95 -2.55 -24.73
N ALA A 68 16.62 -1.69 -23.77
CA ALA A 68 17.40 -0.49 -23.50
C ALA A 68 18.82 -0.85 -23.02
N HIS A 69 19.80 -0.05 -23.43
CA HIS A 69 21.21 -0.19 -23.05
C HIS A 69 21.73 1.10 -22.40
N ASP A 70 22.74 0.99 -21.56
CA ASP A 70 23.39 2.19 -21.00
C ASP A 70 24.37 2.80 -22.00
N VAL A 71 23.83 3.69 -22.84
CA VAL A 71 24.57 4.37 -23.91
C VAL A 71 25.15 5.71 -23.50
N ARG A 72 25.17 6.04 -22.19
CA ARG A 72 25.65 7.34 -21.69
C ARG A 72 27.10 7.60 -22.07
N ASP A 73 27.96 6.59 -21.93
CA ASP A 73 29.38 6.71 -22.28
C ASP A 73 29.59 6.83 -23.79
N ALA A 74 28.81 6.13 -24.61
CA ALA A 74 28.85 6.27 -26.06
C ALA A 74 28.44 7.69 -26.50
N ALA A 75 27.34 8.22 -25.96
CA ALA A 75 26.87 9.58 -26.23
C ALA A 75 27.91 10.64 -25.81
N ARG A 76 28.52 10.50 -24.62
CA ARG A 76 29.59 11.42 -24.15
C ARG A 76 30.85 11.35 -25.00
N ARG A 77 31.27 10.16 -25.46
CA ARG A 77 32.41 10.04 -26.38
C ARG A 77 32.10 10.70 -27.72
N ALA A 78 30.89 10.50 -28.25
CA ALA A 78 30.44 11.12 -29.48
C ALA A 78 30.42 12.65 -29.41
N SER A 79 29.96 13.25 -28.29
CA SER A 79 29.97 14.71 -28.13
C SER A 79 31.39 15.31 -28.06
N LEU A 80 32.39 14.50 -27.71
CA LEU A 80 33.81 14.86 -27.79
C LEU A 80 34.43 14.63 -29.18
N GLY A 81 33.62 14.27 -30.17
CA GLY A 81 34.04 14.04 -31.56
C GLY A 81 34.58 12.63 -31.84
N ALA A 82 34.38 11.67 -30.94
CA ALA A 82 34.75 10.28 -31.22
C ALA A 82 33.80 9.65 -32.27
N SER A 83 34.37 8.84 -33.16
CA SER A 83 33.58 7.99 -34.06
C SER A 83 33.17 6.72 -33.31
N LEU A 84 31.87 6.48 -33.20
CA LEU A 84 31.31 5.28 -32.60
C LEU A 84 31.31 4.12 -33.61
N PRO A 85 31.56 2.88 -33.14
CA PRO A 85 31.32 1.69 -33.95
C PRO A 85 29.81 1.51 -34.19
N ALA A 86 29.47 0.73 -35.21
CA ALA A 86 28.09 0.52 -35.61
C ALA A 86 27.24 -0.19 -34.53
N GLU A 87 27.87 -1.05 -33.70
CA GLU A 87 27.21 -1.70 -32.56
C GLU A 87 26.77 -0.69 -31.49
N ASP A 88 27.62 0.28 -31.12
CA ASP A 88 27.26 1.34 -30.17
C ASP A 88 26.11 2.20 -30.72
N LEU A 89 26.13 2.51 -32.01
CA LEU A 89 25.06 3.29 -32.67
C LEU A 89 23.73 2.53 -32.71
N LEU A 90 23.77 1.21 -32.95
CA LEU A 90 22.58 0.36 -32.87
C LEU A 90 22.01 0.33 -31.45
N GLN A 91 22.86 0.22 -30.42
CA GLN A 91 22.42 0.28 -29.02
C GLN A 91 21.77 1.64 -28.69
N VAL A 92 22.28 2.74 -29.24
CA VAL A 92 21.67 4.07 -29.11
C VAL A 92 20.28 4.08 -29.76
N GLU A 93 20.15 3.56 -30.98
CA GLU A 93 18.87 3.47 -31.71
C GLU A 93 17.83 2.65 -30.94
N ILE A 94 18.19 1.45 -30.47
CA ILE A 94 17.31 0.60 -29.65
C ILE A 94 16.87 1.33 -28.37
N THR A 95 17.81 1.98 -27.67
CA THR A 95 17.52 2.67 -26.40
C THR A 95 16.59 3.88 -26.61
N LEU A 96 16.79 4.66 -27.68
CA LEU A 96 15.93 5.78 -28.02
C LEU A 96 14.54 5.32 -28.47
N ASN A 97 14.44 4.20 -29.19
CA ASN A 97 13.16 3.56 -29.49
C ASN A 97 12.41 3.15 -28.21
N SER A 98 13.09 2.53 -27.24
CA SER A 98 12.51 2.23 -25.93
C SER A 98 12.01 3.49 -25.22
N ALA A 99 12.79 4.57 -25.22
CA ALA A 99 12.40 5.86 -24.64
C ALA A 99 11.12 6.41 -25.30
N ARG A 100 11.06 6.38 -26.64
CA ARG A 100 9.90 6.79 -27.42
C ARG A 100 8.65 5.96 -27.10
N GLU A 101 8.78 4.65 -27.02
CA GLU A 101 7.65 3.76 -26.71
C GLU A 101 7.12 3.98 -25.29
N ILE A 102 8.02 4.14 -24.31
CA ILE A 102 7.64 4.47 -22.93
C ILE A 102 6.91 5.81 -22.87
N TYR A 103 7.44 6.85 -23.52
CA TYR A 103 6.78 8.16 -23.62
C TYR A 103 5.35 8.01 -24.20
N ARG A 104 5.19 7.31 -25.32
CA ARG A 104 3.89 7.13 -25.99
C ARG A 104 2.88 6.36 -25.14
N LYS A 105 3.34 5.40 -24.34
CA LYS A 105 2.48 4.53 -23.52
C LYS A 105 2.10 5.17 -22.19
N LEU A 106 3.02 5.89 -21.54
CA LEU A 106 2.84 6.41 -20.18
C LEU A 106 2.42 7.88 -20.11
N ALA A 107 2.93 8.75 -20.98
CA ALA A 107 2.58 10.18 -20.93
C ALA A 107 1.07 10.46 -21.03
N PRO A 108 0.27 9.70 -21.82
CA PRO A 108 -1.19 9.89 -21.86
C PRO A 108 -1.95 9.43 -20.61
N LEU A 109 -1.30 8.75 -19.66
CA LEU A 109 -1.93 8.16 -18.48
C LEU A 109 -1.80 9.03 -17.23
N ALA A 110 -1.63 10.34 -17.39
CA ALA A 110 -1.42 11.27 -16.28
C ALA A 110 -2.57 11.28 -15.25
N ASP A 111 -3.80 10.98 -15.68
CA ASP A 111 -4.97 10.90 -14.80
C ASP A 111 -4.94 9.65 -13.89
N GLU A 112 -4.34 8.55 -14.35
CA GLU A 112 -4.29 7.27 -13.62
C GLU A 112 -2.96 7.08 -12.86
N TYR A 113 -1.84 7.50 -13.46
CA TYR A 113 -0.47 7.27 -12.99
C TYR A 113 0.34 8.58 -13.09
N PRO A 114 0.03 9.61 -12.29
CA PRO A 114 0.58 10.96 -12.45
C PRO A 114 2.12 11.00 -12.32
N LEU A 115 2.72 10.29 -11.36
CA LEU A 115 4.17 10.34 -11.15
C LEU A 115 4.93 9.66 -12.29
N LEU A 116 4.43 8.52 -12.76
CA LEU A 116 5.03 7.81 -13.89
C LEU A 116 4.85 8.59 -15.21
N ALA A 117 3.68 9.19 -15.41
CA ALA A 117 3.39 9.99 -16.60
C ALA A 117 4.20 11.29 -16.63
N GLU A 118 4.39 11.96 -15.49
CA GLU A 118 5.24 13.14 -15.35
C GLU A 118 6.68 12.81 -15.77
N ARG A 119 7.27 11.75 -15.20
CA ARG A 119 8.61 11.27 -15.57
C ARG A 119 8.71 10.87 -17.04
N ALA A 120 7.70 10.17 -17.57
CA ALA A 120 7.67 9.81 -18.97
C ALA A 120 7.56 11.05 -19.86
N GLY A 121 6.82 12.09 -19.47
CA GLY A 121 6.66 13.35 -20.19
C GLY A 121 7.94 14.17 -20.33
N GLU A 122 8.93 13.97 -19.46
CA GLU A 122 10.26 14.57 -19.58
C GLU A 122 11.11 13.96 -20.71
N ILE A 123 10.79 12.73 -21.14
CA ILE A 123 11.54 12.04 -22.20
C ILE A 123 11.47 12.83 -23.51
N ARG A 124 12.61 12.96 -24.19
CA ARG A 124 12.70 13.53 -25.54
C ARG A 124 12.78 12.39 -26.55
N PRO A 125 11.78 12.15 -27.41
CA PRO A 125 11.80 10.98 -28.30
C PRO A 125 12.89 10.98 -29.39
N LEU A 126 13.50 12.14 -29.70
CA LEU A 126 14.62 12.27 -30.66
C LEU A 126 14.39 11.52 -32.00
N ASN A 127 13.18 11.62 -32.56
CA ASN A 127 12.81 10.87 -33.78
C ASN A 127 13.80 11.05 -34.93
N HIS A 128 14.36 12.25 -35.10
CA HIS A 128 15.32 12.54 -36.17
C HIS A 128 16.63 11.71 -36.04
N VAL A 129 17.06 11.37 -34.82
CA VAL A 129 18.21 10.49 -34.58
C VAL A 129 17.82 9.04 -34.84
N ILE A 130 16.67 8.61 -34.29
CA ILE A 130 16.16 7.23 -34.46
C ILE A 130 16.00 6.90 -35.94
N ASP A 131 15.29 7.76 -36.68
CA ASP A 131 14.92 7.50 -38.07
C ASP A 131 16.18 7.48 -38.96
N GLU A 132 17.18 8.30 -38.67
CA GLU A 132 18.44 8.34 -39.43
C GLU A 132 19.33 7.12 -39.12
N LEU A 133 19.41 6.69 -37.85
CA LEU A 133 20.11 5.45 -37.48
C LEU A 133 19.45 4.23 -38.11
N ALA A 134 18.12 4.11 -38.03
CA ALA A 134 17.35 3.01 -38.61
C ALA A 134 17.40 2.98 -40.14
N ARG A 135 17.60 4.14 -40.80
CA ARG A 135 17.81 4.21 -42.25
C ARG A 135 19.18 3.69 -42.66
N CYS A 136 20.20 3.86 -41.80
CA CYS A 136 21.59 3.57 -42.11
C CYS A 136 22.09 2.21 -41.60
N LEU A 137 21.46 1.64 -40.57
CA LEU A 137 21.85 0.39 -39.92
C LEU A 137 20.77 -0.68 -40.08
N ASP A 138 21.17 -1.94 -40.22
CA ASP A 138 20.26 -3.08 -40.10
C ASP A 138 20.23 -3.64 -38.66
N ALA A 139 19.44 -4.70 -38.46
CA ALA A 139 19.26 -5.34 -37.16
C ALA A 139 20.54 -5.96 -36.59
N ASP A 140 21.54 -6.25 -37.43
CA ASP A 140 22.85 -6.80 -37.03
C ASP A 140 23.90 -5.69 -36.82
N GLY A 141 23.50 -4.42 -36.94
CA GLY A 141 24.39 -3.27 -36.79
C GLY A 141 25.33 -3.09 -37.98
N GLN A 142 24.99 -3.58 -39.17
CA GLN A 142 25.75 -3.34 -40.39
C GLN A 142 25.22 -2.12 -41.14
N VAL A 143 26.13 -1.39 -41.79
CA VAL A 143 25.74 -0.25 -42.61
C VAL A 143 25.12 -0.75 -43.91
N VAL A 144 23.86 -0.40 -44.16
CA VAL A 144 23.10 -0.83 -45.34
C VAL A 144 23.45 -0.03 -46.58
N ASP A 145 23.23 -0.61 -47.77
CA ASP A 145 23.47 0.06 -49.06
C ASP A 145 22.71 1.41 -49.17
N ALA A 146 21.52 1.48 -48.57
CA ALA A 146 20.68 2.68 -48.58
C ALA A 146 21.24 3.83 -47.73
N ALA A 147 22.28 3.59 -46.92
CA ALA A 147 22.88 4.61 -46.06
C ALA A 147 23.45 5.77 -46.88
N SER A 148 24.11 5.49 -48.01
CA SER A 148 24.54 6.51 -48.97
C SER A 148 24.50 6.01 -50.43
N PRO A 149 24.21 6.88 -51.42
CA PRO A 149 24.28 6.52 -52.83
C PRO A 149 25.69 6.08 -53.27
N GLU A 150 26.72 6.63 -52.63
CA GLU A 150 28.12 6.28 -52.91
C GLU A 150 28.47 4.88 -52.43
N LEU A 151 28.02 4.48 -51.23
CA LEU A 151 28.22 3.13 -50.71
C LEU A 151 27.53 2.09 -51.59
N ALA A 152 26.28 2.34 -51.99
CA ALA A 152 25.56 1.47 -52.91
C ALA A 152 26.27 1.33 -54.27
N ARG A 153 26.89 2.41 -54.77
CA ARG A 153 27.70 2.38 -55.99
C ARG A 153 28.96 1.53 -55.80
N LEU A 154 29.72 1.79 -54.74
CA LEU A 154 30.96 1.06 -54.42
C LEU A 154 30.71 -0.43 -54.27
N ARG A 155 29.69 -0.85 -53.51
CA ARG A 155 29.35 -2.28 -53.34
C ARG A 155 28.99 -2.98 -54.65
N ARG A 156 28.27 -2.32 -55.56
CA ARG A 156 28.01 -2.84 -56.92
C ARG A 156 29.28 -2.93 -57.76
N GLU A 157 30.14 -1.93 -57.69
CA GLU A 157 31.45 -1.93 -58.38
C GLU A 157 32.36 -3.05 -57.85
N ILE A 158 32.42 -3.26 -56.53
CA ILE A 158 33.16 -4.36 -55.88
C ILE A 158 32.67 -5.70 -56.39
N TRP A 159 31.35 -5.92 -56.39
CA TRP A 159 30.77 -7.17 -56.87
C TRP A 159 31.12 -7.42 -58.35
N THR A 160 31.02 -6.39 -59.18
CA THR A 160 31.36 -6.47 -60.61
C THR A 160 32.85 -6.73 -60.84
N ALA A 161 33.74 -6.06 -60.09
CA ALA A 161 35.18 -6.25 -60.16
C ALA A 161 35.58 -7.67 -59.72
N ARG A 162 34.95 -8.18 -58.64
CA ARG A 162 35.14 -9.53 -58.12
C ARG A 162 34.74 -10.60 -59.14
N GLU A 163 33.56 -10.48 -59.76
CA GLU A 163 33.10 -11.44 -60.78
C GLU A 163 34.05 -11.49 -61.97
N ARG A 164 34.49 -10.32 -62.49
CA ARG A 164 35.48 -10.24 -63.58
C ARG A 164 36.81 -10.89 -63.22
N LEU A 165 37.30 -10.67 -62.00
CA LEU A 165 38.52 -11.27 -61.48
C LEU A 165 38.39 -12.81 -61.38
N LEU A 166 37.30 -13.30 -60.79
CA LEU A 166 37.04 -14.73 -60.65
C LEU A 166 36.85 -15.42 -62.00
N GLU A 167 36.15 -14.81 -62.96
CA GLU A 167 36.01 -15.33 -64.32
C GLU A 167 37.39 -15.49 -64.99
N ARG A 168 38.25 -14.47 -64.86
CA ARG A 168 39.61 -14.50 -65.42
C ARG A 168 40.47 -15.59 -64.77
N LEU A 169 40.42 -15.71 -63.45
CA LEU A 169 41.14 -16.75 -62.70
C LEU A 169 40.61 -18.15 -63.01
N ARG A 170 39.29 -18.36 -63.07
CA ARG A 170 38.68 -19.64 -63.47
C ARG A 170 39.12 -20.06 -64.86
N ARG A 171 39.15 -19.13 -65.82
CA ARG A 171 39.64 -19.41 -67.18
C ARG A 171 41.11 -19.84 -67.20
N LEU A 172 41.96 -19.23 -66.37
CA LEU A 172 43.36 -19.63 -66.22
C LEU A 172 43.50 -21.00 -65.55
N VAL A 173 42.73 -21.27 -64.50
CA VAL A 173 42.79 -22.53 -63.75
C VAL A 173 42.25 -23.71 -64.58
N SER A 174 41.24 -23.49 -65.42
CA SER A 174 40.67 -24.50 -66.30
C SER A 174 41.44 -24.72 -67.62
N ASP A 175 42.41 -23.87 -67.94
CA ASP A 175 43.26 -24.04 -69.12
C ASP A 175 44.19 -25.27 -68.94
N PRO A 176 44.16 -26.28 -69.84
CA PRO A 176 45.00 -27.48 -69.74
C PRO A 176 46.52 -27.19 -69.76
N GLY A 177 46.93 -26.03 -70.29
CA GLY A 177 48.31 -25.57 -70.25
C GLY A 177 48.74 -25.18 -68.83
N THR A 178 47.83 -24.56 -68.07
CA THR A 178 48.07 -24.03 -66.73
C THR A 178 47.78 -25.06 -65.63
N ALA A 179 46.68 -25.82 -65.77
CA ALA A 179 46.20 -26.78 -64.76
C ALA A 179 47.23 -27.84 -64.33
N ARG A 180 48.10 -28.28 -65.26
CA ARG A 180 49.17 -29.26 -65.00
C ARG A 180 50.20 -28.81 -63.96
N TYR A 181 50.37 -27.50 -63.80
CA TYR A 181 51.33 -26.91 -62.88
C TYR A 181 50.73 -26.61 -61.50
N LEU A 182 49.39 -26.64 -61.40
CA LEU A 182 48.68 -26.36 -60.16
C LEU A 182 48.66 -27.57 -59.24
N GLN A 183 48.69 -27.32 -57.95
CA GLN A 183 48.48 -28.36 -56.93
C GLN A 183 47.02 -28.84 -56.99
N GLU A 184 46.09 -27.88 -57.05
CA GLU A 184 44.65 -28.08 -57.15
C GLU A 184 44.07 -27.05 -58.13
N THR A 185 43.06 -27.44 -58.93
CA THR A 185 42.41 -26.54 -59.88
C THR A 185 41.30 -25.72 -59.21
N ILE A 186 41.67 -24.97 -58.19
CA ILE A 186 40.77 -24.09 -57.44
C ILE A 186 41.33 -22.67 -57.36
N VAL A 187 40.44 -21.69 -57.27
CA VAL A 187 40.78 -20.31 -56.91
C VAL A 187 40.64 -20.19 -55.40
N THR A 188 41.65 -19.61 -54.74
CA THR A 188 41.67 -19.44 -53.28
C THR A 188 42.00 -18.01 -52.92
N GLU A 189 41.73 -17.62 -51.68
CA GLU A 189 42.10 -16.32 -51.16
C GLU A 189 43.27 -16.45 -50.18
N ARG A 190 44.27 -15.59 -50.33
CA ARG A 190 45.41 -15.45 -49.42
C ARG A 190 45.71 -13.97 -49.19
N ASN A 191 45.85 -13.58 -47.93
CA ASN A 191 46.15 -12.20 -47.55
C ASN A 191 45.20 -11.18 -48.18
N GLY A 192 43.91 -11.51 -48.30
CA GLY A 192 42.90 -10.65 -48.92
C GLY A 192 42.98 -10.57 -50.45
N ARG A 193 43.67 -11.50 -51.11
CA ARG A 193 43.90 -11.52 -52.56
C ARG A 193 43.53 -12.86 -53.17
N TYR A 194 42.87 -12.84 -54.33
CA TYR A 194 42.58 -14.08 -55.06
C TYR A 194 43.82 -14.60 -55.80
N VAL A 195 44.14 -15.87 -55.57
CA VAL A 195 45.37 -16.54 -56.00
C VAL A 195 45.10 -17.98 -56.44
N ILE A 196 46.06 -18.56 -57.15
CA ILE A 196 46.04 -19.96 -57.59
C ILE A 196 47.20 -20.75 -56.96
N PRO A 197 46.98 -22.00 -56.52
CA PRO A 197 47.99 -22.81 -55.86
C PRO A 197 48.90 -23.52 -56.88
N LEU A 198 50.15 -23.05 -57.01
CA LEU A 198 51.19 -23.61 -57.88
C LEU A 198 52.06 -24.62 -57.11
N LYS A 199 52.42 -25.76 -57.72
CA LYS A 199 53.43 -26.66 -57.14
C LYS A 199 54.80 -25.98 -57.17
N VAL A 200 55.55 -26.05 -56.07
CA VAL A 200 56.84 -25.35 -55.92
C VAL A 200 57.85 -25.73 -57.00
N GLU A 201 57.84 -26.98 -57.46
CA GLU A 201 58.68 -27.49 -58.55
C GLU A 201 58.49 -26.75 -59.89
N TYR A 202 57.34 -26.08 -60.09
CA TYR A 202 57.05 -25.30 -61.28
C TYR A 202 57.19 -23.79 -61.07
N ARG A 203 57.88 -23.33 -60.02
CA ARG A 203 58.11 -21.91 -59.74
C ARG A 203 58.60 -21.16 -60.99
N GLY A 204 57.96 -20.03 -61.30
CA GLY A 204 58.28 -19.19 -62.46
C GLY A 204 57.67 -19.66 -63.79
N ARG A 205 56.96 -20.79 -63.84
CA ARG A 205 56.24 -21.24 -65.05
C ARG A 205 54.99 -20.42 -65.35
N ILE A 206 54.29 -19.97 -64.31
CA ILE A 206 53.21 -19.00 -64.43
C ILE A 206 53.78 -17.64 -64.00
N PRO A 207 53.85 -16.64 -64.90
CA PRO A 207 54.24 -15.29 -64.54
C PRO A 207 53.25 -14.71 -63.52
N GLY A 208 53.74 -14.30 -62.36
CA GLY A 208 52.90 -13.82 -61.27
C GLY A 208 53.68 -13.50 -60.01
N LEU A 209 52.98 -12.92 -59.04
CA LEU A 209 53.52 -12.52 -57.74
C LEU A 209 53.22 -13.62 -56.71
N VAL A 210 54.22 -14.06 -55.96
CA VAL A 210 54.01 -15.00 -54.86
C VAL A 210 53.43 -14.23 -53.68
N GLN A 211 52.22 -14.60 -53.25
CA GLN A 211 51.51 -13.94 -52.14
C GLN A 211 51.70 -14.68 -50.81
N ASP A 212 51.82 -16.00 -50.86
CA ASP A 212 51.99 -16.85 -49.68
C ASP A 212 52.58 -18.23 -50.04
N GLN A 213 52.99 -19.00 -49.02
CA GLN A 213 53.50 -20.37 -49.16
C GLN A 213 52.84 -21.30 -48.13
N SER A 214 52.55 -22.55 -48.52
CA SER A 214 51.98 -23.54 -47.58
C SER A 214 52.94 -23.87 -46.43
N SER A 215 52.39 -24.30 -45.29
CA SER A 215 53.18 -24.72 -44.11
C SER A 215 54.14 -25.88 -44.40
N SER A 216 53.77 -26.78 -45.31
CA SER A 216 54.62 -27.86 -45.82
C SER A 216 55.70 -27.40 -46.80
N GLY A 217 55.66 -26.13 -47.21
CA GLY A 217 56.52 -25.55 -48.22
C GLY A 217 56.25 -26.02 -49.65
N ALA A 218 55.32 -26.96 -49.87
CA ALA A 218 55.08 -27.67 -51.13
C ALA A 218 54.18 -26.93 -52.15
N THR A 219 53.43 -25.91 -51.72
CA THR A 219 52.55 -25.11 -52.58
C THR A 219 52.87 -23.63 -52.47
N LEU A 220 53.02 -22.95 -53.61
CA LEU A 220 53.15 -21.50 -53.71
C LEU A 220 51.81 -20.91 -54.14
N PHE A 221 51.26 -19.97 -53.37
CA PHE A 221 50.06 -19.24 -53.75
C PHE A 221 50.45 -18.03 -54.59
N ILE A 222 50.09 -18.06 -55.87
CA ILE A 222 50.54 -17.06 -56.84
C ILE A 222 49.35 -16.28 -57.37
N GLU A 223 49.51 -14.97 -57.45
CA GLU A 223 48.66 -14.06 -58.20
C GLU A 223 49.20 -13.94 -59.63
N PRO A 224 48.51 -14.49 -60.66
CA PRO A 224 48.96 -14.39 -62.04
C PRO A 224 49.06 -12.94 -62.52
N LEU A 225 50.07 -12.64 -63.34
CA LEU A 225 50.29 -11.28 -63.86
C LEU A 225 49.06 -10.73 -64.58
N ALA A 226 48.32 -11.59 -65.30
CA ALA A 226 47.11 -11.23 -66.04
C ALA A 226 45.92 -10.83 -65.16
N THR A 227 46.02 -10.99 -63.83
CA THR A 227 44.96 -10.65 -62.87
C THR A 227 45.41 -9.62 -61.84
N VAL A 228 46.68 -9.20 -61.84
CA VAL A 228 47.23 -8.24 -60.87
C VAL A 228 46.44 -6.92 -60.88
N GLU A 229 46.18 -6.36 -62.07
CA GLU A 229 45.41 -5.10 -62.18
C GLU A 229 43.96 -5.25 -61.69
N LEU A 230 43.30 -6.37 -62.02
CA LEU A 230 41.93 -6.65 -61.58
C LEU A 230 41.85 -6.80 -60.06
N ASN A 231 42.84 -7.44 -59.46
CA ASN A 231 42.92 -7.67 -58.03
C ASN A 231 43.30 -6.38 -57.26
N ASN A 232 44.19 -5.55 -57.82
CA ASN A 232 44.46 -4.20 -57.30
C ASN A 232 43.18 -3.36 -57.32
N HIS A 233 42.47 -3.31 -58.45
CA HIS A 233 41.23 -2.53 -58.57
C HIS A 233 40.13 -3.00 -57.61
N TRP A 234 39.93 -4.32 -57.47
CA TRP A 234 38.99 -4.87 -56.49
C TRP A 234 39.36 -4.46 -55.06
N HIS A 235 40.65 -4.52 -54.70
CA HIS A 235 41.13 -4.12 -53.38
C HIS A 235 41.02 -2.61 -53.12
N GLU A 236 41.30 -1.77 -54.13
CA GLU A 236 41.09 -0.32 -54.08
C GLU A 236 39.62 0.02 -53.80
N LEU A 237 38.70 -0.65 -54.48
CA LEU A 237 37.26 -0.47 -54.26
C LEU A 237 36.84 -0.90 -52.84
N GLN A 238 37.37 -2.01 -52.31
CA GLN A 238 37.12 -2.43 -50.92
C GLN A 238 37.65 -1.40 -49.91
N SER A 239 38.83 -0.83 -50.15
CA SER A 239 39.38 0.24 -49.31
C SER A 239 38.50 1.50 -49.38
N ALA A 240 38.01 1.87 -50.56
CA ALA A 240 37.08 2.97 -50.73
C ALA A 240 35.74 2.74 -50.01
N GLU A 241 35.17 1.52 -50.08
CA GLU A 241 33.98 1.14 -49.32
C GLU A 241 34.23 1.27 -47.81
N TYR A 242 35.34 0.76 -47.30
CA TYR A 242 35.69 0.89 -45.90
C TYR A 242 35.74 2.37 -45.47
N HIS A 243 36.38 3.23 -46.25
CA HIS A 243 36.43 4.67 -45.96
C HIS A 243 35.05 5.33 -45.99
N GLU A 244 34.19 4.95 -46.94
CA GLU A 244 32.83 5.47 -47.02
C GLU A 244 31.97 5.02 -45.83
N VAL A 245 32.08 3.76 -45.41
CA VAL A 245 31.44 3.26 -44.18
C VAL A 245 31.92 4.05 -42.96
N GLN A 246 33.23 4.27 -42.81
CA GLN A 246 33.76 5.06 -41.69
C GLN A 246 33.30 6.53 -41.74
N ARG A 247 33.12 7.10 -42.93
CA ARG A 247 32.57 8.45 -43.10
C ARG A 247 31.11 8.50 -42.63
N ILE A 248 30.29 7.52 -43.02
CA ILE A 248 28.88 7.41 -42.60
C ILE A 248 28.81 7.28 -41.08
N LEU A 249 29.58 6.36 -40.49
CA LEU A 249 29.60 6.16 -39.03
C LEU A 249 30.01 7.43 -38.29
N ARG A 250 30.96 8.21 -38.82
CA ARG A 250 31.35 9.49 -38.22
C ARG A 250 30.21 10.51 -38.24
N VAL A 251 29.46 10.60 -39.34
CA VAL A 251 28.29 11.49 -39.44
C VAL A 251 27.20 11.08 -38.45
N LEU A 252 26.89 9.79 -38.35
CA LEU A 252 25.93 9.27 -37.38
C LEU A 252 26.40 9.50 -35.93
N SER A 253 27.69 9.32 -35.67
CA SER A 253 28.29 9.60 -34.36
C SER A 253 28.17 11.08 -34.01
N GLN A 254 28.40 11.98 -34.96
CA GLN A 254 28.21 13.41 -34.74
C GLN A 254 26.76 13.74 -34.41
N LEU A 255 25.79 13.16 -35.12
CA LEU A 255 24.37 13.32 -34.83
C LEU A 255 24.01 12.88 -33.40
N VAL A 256 24.56 11.76 -32.95
CA VAL A 256 24.43 11.28 -31.55
C VAL A 256 25.11 12.23 -30.57
N GLY A 257 26.28 12.77 -30.93
CA GLY A 257 27.05 13.70 -30.11
C GLY A 257 26.37 15.05 -29.91
N ASP A 258 25.70 15.57 -30.94
CA ASP A 258 24.95 16.83 -30.91
C ASP A 258 23.74 16.75 -29.94
N GLU A 259 23.17 15.55 -29.77
CA GLU A 259 22.03 15.27 -28.89
C GLU A 259 22.44 14.58 -27.57
N ALA A 260 23.73 14.52 -27.25
CA ALA A 260 24.24 13.69 -26.16
C ALA A 260 23.60 13.98 -24.80
N ASP A 261 23.36 15.24 -24.44
CA ASP A 261 22.74 15.59 -23.17
C ASP A 261 21.30 15.08 -23.06
N ASN A 262 20.53 15.14 -24.16
CA ASN A 262 19.18 14.60 -24.23
C ASN A 262 19.19 13.07 -24.14
N ILE A 263 20.14 12.40 -24.80
CA ILE A 263 20.31 10.95 -24.73
C ILE A 263 20.67 10.53 -23.30
N VAL A 264 21.62 11.21 -22.65
CA VAL A 264 21.99 10.91 -21.26
C VAL A 264 20.81 11.10 -20.31
N ASN A 265 20.02 12.17 -20.50
CA ASN A 265 18.82 12.39 -19.69
C ASN A 265 17.74 11.32 -19.95
N ASN A 266 17.52 10.91 -21.19
CA ASN A 266 16.60 9.82 -21.52
C ASN A 266 17.01 8.51 -20.87
N VAL A 267 18.30 8.15 -20.86
CA VAL A 267 18.80 6.94 -20.18
C VAL A 267 18.55 7.02 -18.68
N ARG A 268 18.76 8.19 -18.06
CA ARG A 268 18.43 8.42 -16.64
C ARG A 268 16.93 8.20 -16.38
N LEU A 269 16.06 8.83 -17.17
CA LEU A 269 14.61 8.72 -17.03
C LEU A 269 14.11 7.28 -17.25
N LEU A 270 14.63 6.60 -18.28
CA LEU A 270 14.36 5.17 -18.50
C LEU A 270 14.82 4.32 -17.32
N GLY A 271 16.00 4.58 -16.77
CA GLY A 271 16.51 3.87 -15.59
C GLY A 271 15.63 4.07 -14.36
N GLU A 272 15.13 5.29 -14.16
CA GLU A 272 14.22 5.66 -13.08
C GLU A 272 12.84 4.99 -13.21
N LEU A 273 12.26 5.02 -14.41
CA LEU A 273 10.98 4.35 -14.70
C LEU A 273 11.11 2.82 -14.59
N ASP A 274 12.19 2.23 -15.12
CA ASP A 274 12.45 0.80 -15.00
C ASP A 274 12.70 0.39 -13.54
N LEU A 275 13.34 1.23 -12.73
CA LEU A 275 13.45 0.98 -11.30
C LEU A 275 12.06 0.93 -10.64
N ALA A 276 11.14 1.83 -11.00
CA ALA A 276 9.77 1.78 -10.46
C ALA A 276 9.06 0.47 -10.85
N LEU A 277 9.19 0.03 -12.11
CA LEU A 277 8.67 -1.27 -12.57
C LEU A 277 9.34 -2.44 -11.85
N ALA A 278 10.66 -2.40 -11.64
CA ALA A 278 11.41 -3.42 -10.91
C ALA A 278 10.96 -3.54 -9.44
N LYS A 279 10.70 -2.39 -8.77
CA LYS A 279 10.11 -2.38 -7.42
C LYS A 279 8.71 -2.99 -7.40
N ALA A 280 7.91 -2.75 -8.42
CA ALA A 280 6.59 -3.33 -8.55
C ALA A 280 6.64 -4.86 -8.77
N HIS A 281 7.52 -5.35 -9.66
CA HIS A 281 7.77 -6.78 -9.81
C HIS A 281 8.27 -7.43 -8.51
N TYR A 282 9.20 -6.77 -7.81
CA TYR A 282 9.68 -7.24 -6.51
C TYR A 282 8.57 -7.29 -5.46
N SER A 283 7.69 -6.27 -5.44
CA SER A 283 6.49 -6.24 -4.61
C SER A 283 5.57 -7.43 -4.89
N TYR A 284 5.37 -7.83 -6.15
CA TYR A 284 4.65 -9.06 -6.47
C TYR A 284 5.36 -10.32 -5.96
N ALA A 285 6.67 -10.41 -6.16
CA ALA A 285 7.47 -11.57 -5.77
C ALA A 285 7.43 -11.85 -4.26
N ILE A 286 7.39 -10.81 -3.43
CA ILE A 286 7.36 -10.94 -1.97
C ILE A 286 5.94 -10.81 -1.38
N HIS A 287 4.90 -10.70 -2.22
CA HIS A 287 3.54 -10.35 -1.77
C HIS A 287 3.49 -9.06 -0.94
N GLY A 288 4.30 -8.07 -1.32
CA GLY A 288 4.42 -6.80 -0.63
C GLY A 288 3.22 -5.88 -0.84
N MET A 289 3.04 -4.94 0.08
CA MET A 289 2.07 -3.84 -0.04
C MET A 289 2.65 -2.54 0.53
N PRO A 290 2.14 -1.36 0.15
CA PRO A 290 2.59 -0.11 0.73
C PRO A 290 2.22 -0.07 2.21
N ALA A 291 3.13 0.43 3.05
CA ALA A 291 2.79 0.78 4.42
C ALA A 291 2.06 2.13 4.43
N GLU A 292 1.00 2.24 5.24
CA GLU A 292 0.35 3.50 5.53
C GLU A 292 1.33 4.43 6.26
N PRO A 293 1.37 5.74 5.89
CA PRO A 293 2.19 6.70 6.58
C PRO A 293 1.67 6.89 8.00
N SER A 294 2.56 6.71 8.97
CA SER A 294 2.26 7.03 10.36
C SER A 294 2.77 8.44 10.66
N GLU A 295 1.85 9.37 10.93
CA GLU A 295 2.19 10.75 11.31
C GLU A 295 2.62 10.87 12.79
N ALA A 296 2.61 9.77 13.55
CA ALA A 296 2.80 9.80 14.98
C ALA A 296 4.14 9.17 15.40
N ARG A 297 4.98 9.93 16.07
CA ARG A 297 5.79 9.42 17.19
C ARG A 297 5.65 10.38 18.34
N TRP A 298 4.54 10.30 19.07
CA TRP A 298 4.46 10.98 20.36
C TRP A 298 3.75 10.09 21.37
N PRO A 299 4.36 9.83 22.54
CA PRO A 299 3.59 9.31 23.65
C PRO A 299 2.49 10.32 23.99
N THR A 300 1.24 9.90 24.05
CA THR A 300 0.22 10.67 24.77
C THR A 300 0.65 10.68 26.24
N ALA A 301 0.75 11.87 26.82
CA ALA A 301 1.20 12.06 28.20
C ALA A 301 0.25 11.42 29.23
N GLU A 302 -0.90 10.90 28.80
CA GLU A 302 -1.89 10.29 29.65
C GLU A 302 -2.08 8.81 29.28
N PRO A 303 -1.88 7.89 30.23
CA PRO A 303 -2.19 6.48 30.05
C PRO A 303 -3.71 6.31 30.18
N GLU A 304 -4.45 6.52 29.09
CA GLU A 304 -5.90 6.29 29.08
C GLU A 304 -6.30 5.18 28.08
N ALA A 305 -6.97 4.17 28.64
CA ALA A 305 -7.63 3.01 28.01
C ALA A 305 -6.74 2.07 27.16
N GLU A 306 -7.15 0.80 27.05
CA GLU A 306 -6.55 -0.16 26.11
C GLU A 306 -6.57 0.43 24.69
N VAL A 307 -5.40 0.86 24.21
CA VAL A 307 -5.22 1.35 22.84
C VAL A 307 -5.12 0.14 21.93
N ALA A 308 -5.88 0.14 20.85
CA ALA A 308 -5.91 -0.99 19.93
C ALA A 308 -4.59 -1.11 19.14
N PRO A 309 -4.14 -2.33 18.75
CA PRO A 309 -2.88 -2.53 18.02
C PRO A 309 -2.70 -1.66 16.76
N TRP A 310 -3.78 -1.40 16.02
CA TRP A 310 -3.76 -0.60 14.79
C TRP A 310 -3.58 0.92 15.02
N SER A 311 -3.75 1.41 16.25
CA SER A 311 -3.49 2.80 16.62
C SER A 311 -2.01 3.08 16.92
N HIS A 312 -1.17 2.05 16.95
CA HIS A 312 0.26 2.21 17.19
C HIS A 312 0.97 2.75 15.93
N PRO A 313 1.93 3.67 16.10
CA PRO A 313 2.75 4.19 15.02
C PRO A 313 3.44 3.17 14.13
N LEU A 314 4.03 2.16 14.75
CA LEU A 314 4.57 0.99 14.09
C LEU A 314 3.52 -0.09 14.28
N TYR A 315 2.93 -0.54 13.19
CA TYR A 315 2.01 -1.67 13.19
C TYR A 315 2.30 -2.53 11.97
N LEU A 316 2.68 -3.77 12.20
CA LEU A 316 3.10 -4.72 11.19
C LEU A 316 2.29 -6.00 11.40
N PRO A 317 1.04 -6.04 10.92
CA PRO A 317 0.25 -7.25 10.94
C PRO A 317 0.84 -8.27 9.97
N ARG A 318 0.86 -9.53 10.35
CA ARG A 318 1.31 -10.68 9.53
C ARG A 318 2.60 -10.44 8.74
N ALA A 319 3.55 -9.70 9.31
CA ALA A 319 4.80 -9.37 8.67
C ALA A 319 5.68 -10.60 8.48
N ARG A 320 6.34 -10.69 7.32
CA ARG A 320 7.21 -11.81 6.95
C ARG A 320 8.61 -11.28 6.66
N HIS A 321 9.63 -12.07 6.97
CA HIS A 321 10.98 -11.72 6.58
C HIS A 321 11.15 -11.92 5.06
N PRO A 322 11.48 -10.88 4.27
CA PRO A 322 11.49 -10.94 2.80
C PRO A 322 12.55 -11.88 2.21
N LEU A 323 13.62 -12.18 2.95
CA LEU A 323 14.66 -13.13 2.51
C LEU A 323 14.34 -14.60 2.80
N LEU A 324 13.28 -14.87 3.58
CA LEU A 324 12.82 -16.23 3.85
C LEU A 324 11.76 -16.63 2.81
N ASP A 325 11.68 -17.92 2.51
CA ASP A 325 10.71 -18.44 1.55
C ASP A 325 9.28 -18.13 2.02
N ALA A 326 8.53 -17.41 1.18
CA ALA A 326 7.16 -16.97 1.45
C ALA A 326 6.21 -18.12 1.79
N ALA A 327 6.46 -19.33 1.27
CA ALA A 327 5.64 -20.50 1.50
C ALA A 327 5.84 -21.14 2.89
N THR A 328 7.01 -20.96 3.50
CA THR A 328 7.39 -21.62 4.76
C THR A 328 7.57 -20.65 5.91
N VAL A 329 7.86 -19.37 5.63
CA VAL A 329 7.99 -18.34 6.64
C VAL A 329 6.69 -18.20 7.43
N VAL A 330 6.80 -18.10 8.75
CA VAL A 330 5.65 -17.83 9.61
C VAL A 330 5.54 -16.31 9.82
N PRO A 331 4.35 -15.72 9.62
CA PRO A 331 4.17 -14.29 9.80
C PRO A 331 4.15 -13.89 11.30
N ILE A 332 4.60 -12.68 11.61
CA ILE A 332 4.58 -12.09 12.96
C ILE A 332 3.69 -10.85 13.01
N ASP A 333 3.01 -10.64 14.14
CA ASP A 333 2.28 -9.40 14.41
C ASP A 333 3.11 -8.54 15.38
N VAL A 334 3.45 -7.32 14.97
CA VAL A 334 4.23 -6.39 15.80
C VAL A 334 3.55 -5.03 15.86
N TYR A 335 3.39 -4.48 17.06
CA TYR A 335 2.94 -3.11 17.25
C TYR A 335 3.79 -2.40 18.31
N LEU A 336 4.12 -1.12 18.05
CA LEU A 336 4.94 -0.30 18.94
C LEU A 336 4.70 1.20 18.73
N GLY A 337 4.82 1.98 19.80
CA GLY A 337 4.56 3.41 19.88
C GLY A 337 3.24 3.73 20.60
N GLY A 338 2.96 4.98 20.96
CA GLY A 338 1.79 5.31 21.81
C GLY A 338 2.03 4.92 23.28
N ALA A 339 1.21 4.00 23.82
CA ALA A 339 1.31 3.55 25.20
C ALA A 339 2.60 2.78 25.52
N ASN A 340 3.17 2.06 24.52
CA ASN A 340 4.35 1.20 24.69
C ASN A 340 5.43 1.61 23.70
N THR A 341 6.60 2.00 24.19
CA THR A 341 7.73 2.44 23.36
C THR A 341 8.90 1.46 23.37
N VAL A 342 8.93 0.53 24.31
CA VAL A 342 9.93 -0.54 24.36
C VAL A 342 9.24 -1.90 24.35
N LEU A 343 9.71 -2.80 23.50
CA LEU A 343 9.28 -4.19 23.45
C LEU A 343 10.44 -5.11 23.85
N VAL A 344 10.27 -5.87 24.93
CA VAL A 344 11.25 -6.84 25.42
C VAL A 344 10.83 -8.24 24.98
N ILE A 345 11.54 -8.80 24.01
CA ILE A 345 11.28 -10.12 23.45
C ILE A 345 12.03 -11.19 24.24
N THR A 346 11.28 -12.08 24.88
CA THR A 346 11.78 -13.18 25.70
C THR A 346 11.46 -14.55 25.09
N GLY A 347 12.26 -15.57 25.41
CA GLY A 347 12.08 -16.93 24.91
C GLY A 347 13.41 -17.61 24.54
N PRO A 348 13.39 -18.91 24.19
CA PRO A 348 14.59 -19.63 23.78
C PRO A 348 15.18 -19.03 22.49
N ASN A 349 16.50 -19.09 22.32
CA ASN A 349 17.20 -18.52 21.16
C ASN A 349 16.73 -19.11 19.83
N THR A 350 16.37 -20.39 19.84
CA THR A 350 15.78 -21.09 18.69
C THR A 350 14.37 -20.62 18.35
N GLY A 351 13.71 -19.80 19.17
CA GLY A 351 12.32 -19.35 19.00
C GLY A 351 12.09 -18.23 17.98
N GLY A 352 13.15 -17.69 17.36
CA GLY A 352 13.01 -16.69 16.28
C GLY A 352 13.12 -15.23 16.71
N LYS A 353 13.61 -14.93 17.92
CA LYS A 353 13.78 -13.54 18.44
C LYS A 353 14.58 -12.66 17.47
N THR A 354 15.78 -13.09 17.10
CA THR A 354 16.68 -12.42 16.14
C THR A 354 15.99 -12.16 14.80
N VAL A 355 15.23 -13.14 14.30
CA VAL A 355 14.49 -13.03 13.03
C VAL A 355 13.38 -11.98 13.15
N SER A 356 12.67 -11.90 14.28
CA SER A 356 11.67 -10.85 14.52
C SER A 356 12.31 -9.45 14.53
N LEU A 357 13.44 -9.25 15.21
CA LEU A 357 14.16 -7.97 15.21
C LEU A 357 14.59 -7.58 13.79
N LYS A 358 15.23 -8.51 13.06
CA LYS A 358 15.64 -8.29 11.67
C LYS A 358 14.47 -7.95 10.77
N THR A 359 13.34 -8.66 10.91
CA THR A 359 12.11 -8.42 10.13
C THR A 359 11.66 -6.96 10.31
N VAL A 360 11.47 -6.51 11.55
CA VAL A 360 10.98 -5.14 11.82
C VAL A 360 11.94 -4.09 11.27
N GLY A 361 13.25 -4.24 11.53
CA GLY A 361 14.27 -3.29 11.04
C GLY A 361 14.39 -3.25 9.52
N LEU A 362 14.35 -4.41 8.88
CA LEU A 362 14.46 -4.53 7.44
C LEU A 362 13.23 -3.95 6.73
N LEU A 363 12.02 -4.24 7.23
CA LEU A 363 10.78 -3.66 6.68
C LEU A 363 10.75 -2.14 6.85
N ALA A 364 11.25 -1.61 7.98
CA ALA A 364 11.42 -0.16 8.17
C ALA A 364 12.36 0.47 7.14
N ALA A 365 13.53 -0.14 6.89
CA ALA A 365 14.48 0.33 5.89
C ALA A 365 13.92 0.25 4.46
N MET A 366 13.23 -0.85 4.12
CA MET A 366 12.54 -1.03 2.85
C MET A 366 11.48 0.04 2.64
N ASN A 367 10.66 0.31 3.65
CA ASN A 367 9.64 1.35 3.59
C ASN A 367 10.24 2.72 3.28
N GLN A 368 11.32 3.10 3.98
CA GLN A 368 12.03 4.37 3.76
C GLN A 368 12.80 4.44 2.42
N ALA A 369 13.02 3.30 1.77
CA ALA A 369 13.54 3.24 0.40
C ALA A 369 12.44 3.35 -0.66
N GLY A 370 11.18 3.36 -0.24
CA GLY A 370 10.01 3.31 -1.11
C GLY A 370 9.75 1.94 -1.71
N LEU A 371 10.14 0.87 -1.01
CA LEU A 371 9.76 -0.50 -1.35
C LEU A 371 8.49 -0.86 -0.60
N HIS A 372 7.59 -1.57 -1.26
CA HIS A 372 6.49 -2.25 -0.59
C HIS A 372 7.03 -3.36 0.33
N ILE A 373 6.30 -3.64 1.40
CA ILE A 373 6.72 -4.58 2.45
C ILE A 373 5.79 -5.80 2.52
N PRO A 374 6.32 -7.02 2.75
CA PRO A 374 5.53 -8.24 2.97
C PRO A 374 4.86 -8.23 4.35
N ALA A 375 3.81 -7.43 4.49
CA ALA A 375 2.96 -7.34 5.66
C ALA A 375 1.48 -7.41 5.26
N GLY A 376 0.61 -7.57 6.25
CA GLY A 376 -0.84 -7.56 6.09
C GLY A 376 -1.39 -6.16 5.87
N GLU A 377 -2.66 -6.13 5.43
CA GLU A 377 -3.38 -4.89 5.17
C GLU A 377 -3.47 -4.02 6.44
N GLY A 378 -3.34 -2.70 6.26
CA GLY A 378 -3.29 -1.74 7.37
C GLY A 378 -1.91 -1.63 8.06
N ALA A 379 -0.84 -2.24 7.51
CA ALA A 379 0.51 -2.04 8.00
C ALA A 379 0.90 -0.55 8.01
N ARG A 380 1.49 -0.08 9.11
CA ARG A 380 1.90 1.30 9.36
C ARG A 380 3.35 1.36 9.79
N LEU A 381 4.10 2.28 9.19
CA LEU A 381 5.48 2.56 9.57
C LEU A 381 5.73 4.07 9.57
N PRO A 382 6.32 4.63 10.64
CA PRO A 382 6.79 6.00 10.63
C PRO A 382 8.13 6.09 9.86
N VAL A 383 8.52 7.31 9.49
CA VAL A 383 9.84 7.58 8.92
C VAL A 383 10.83 7.87 10.06
N PHE A 384 11.82 7.00 10.22
CA PHE A 384 12.85 7.11 11.22
C PHE A 384 14.03 7.95 10.73
N ASP A 385 14.59 8.77 11.63
CA ASP A 385 15.83 9.52 11.37
C ASP A 385 17.04 8.58 11.38
N ALA A 386 16.96 7.53 12.21
CA ALA A 386 17.95 6.47 12.32
C ALA A 386 17.31 5.13 12.69
N ILE A 387 17.81 4.06 12.07
CA ILE A 387 17.58 2.67 12.47
C ILE A 387 18.93 2.15 12.96
N HIS A 388 19.00 1.81 14.24
CA HIS A 388 20.18 1.27 14.90
C HIS A 388 19.98 -0.21 15.17
N ALA A 389 20.92 -1.05 14.75
CA ALA A 389 20.87 -2.49 14.98
C ALA A 389 22.20 -3.01 15.55
N ASP A 390 22.11 -3.69 16.69
CA ASP A 390 23.18 -4.53 17.24
C ASP A 390 22.62 -5.96 17.36
N ILE A 391 22.86 -6.77 16.32
CA ILE A 391 22.30 -8.12 16.13
C ILE A 391 23.42 -9.04 15.63
N GLY A 392 23.69 -10.17 16.29
CA GLY A 392 24.74 -11.12 15.84
C GLY A 392 25.09 -12.21 16.86
N ASP A 393 25.76 -13.27 16.39
CA ASP A 393 26.13 -14.45 17.19
C ASP A 393 27.45 -14.25 17.98
N GLU A 394 27.41 -14.52 19.28
CA GLU A 394 28.59 -14.55 20.17
C GLU A 394 29.47 -15.81 20.02
N GLN A 395 29.20 -16.71 19.06
CA GLN A 395 29.73 -18.09 19.06
C GLN A 395 31.13 -18.29 18.43
N SER A 396 31.89 -17.23 18.19
CA SER A 396 33.29 -17.32 17.73
C SER A 396 34.26 -17.38 18.92
N ILE A 397 34.81 -18.57 19.21
CA ILE A 397 35.73 -18.85 20.33
C ILE A 397 37.03 -18.03 20.25
N GLU A 398 37.45 -17.59 19.06
CA GLU A 398 38.66 -16.77 18.87
C GLU A 398 38.44 -15.27 19.18
N GLN A 399 37.20 -14.82 19.41
CA GLN A 399 36.82 -13.41 19.47
C GLN A 399 36.16 -12.93 20.78
N SER A 400 35.96 -13.77 21.79
CA SER A 400 35.04 -13.47 22.92
C SER A 400 35.29 -12.15 23.68
N LEU A 401 36.53 -11.67 23.84
CA LEU A 401 36.81 -10.34 24.44
C LEU A 401 36.59 -9.18 23.46
N SER A 402 36.87 -9.39 22.18
CA SER A 402 36.65 -8.39 21.13
C SER A 402 35.17 -8.22 20.79
N THR A 403 34.36 -9.27 20.92
CA THR A 403 32.92 -9.25 20.63
C THR A 403 32.17 -8.42 21.66
N PHE A 404 32.29 -8.72 22.96
CA PHE A 404 31.63 -7.93 24.03
C PHE A 404 32.02 -6.44 24.00
N SER A 405 33.31 -6.13 23.86
CA SER A 405 33.79 -4.75 23.75
C SER A 405 33.23 -4.04 22.50
N SER A 406 33.10 -4.75 21.37
CA SER A 406 32.50 -4.20 20.16
C SER A 406 31.00 -3.93 20.30
N HIS A 407 30.24 -4.83 20.94
CA HIS A 407 28.83 -4.65 21.27
C HIS A 407 28.66 -3.46 22.20
N MET A 408 29.44 -3.39 23.28
CA MET A 408 29.36 -2.28 24.23
C MET A 408 29.70 -0.94 23.57
N THR A 409 30.74 -0.90 22.73
CA THR A 409 31.10 0.30 21.96
C THR A 409 29.97 0.73 21.03
N ARG A 410 29.28 -0.23 20.38
CA ARG A 410 28.09 0.04 19.55
C ARG A 410 26.94 0.58 20.39
N ILE A 411 26.58 -0.07 21.48
CA ILE A 411 25.52 0.39 22.40
C ILE A 411 25.81 1.80 22.91
N VAL A 412 27.05 2.11 23.29
CA VAL A 412 27.47 3.47 23.69
C VAL A 412 27.26 4.48 22.55
N ASN A 413 27.55 4.11 21.31
CA ASN A 413 27.30 4.97 20.15
C ASN A 413 25.81 5.14 19.88
N ILE A 414 25.01 4.07 20.00
CA ILE A 414 23.55 4.10 19.87
C ILE A 414 22.96 5.06 20.90
N LEU A 415 23.31 4.94 22.17
CA LEU A 415 22.82 5.82 23.24
C LEU A 415 23.16 7.31 23.03
N ARG A 416 24.25 7.62 22.32
CA ARG A 416 24.65 9.00 22.01
C ARG A 416 23.86 9.60 20.85
N GLN A 417 23.30 8.77 19.98
CA GLN A 417 22.66 9.20 18.73
C GLN A 417 21.15 8.96 18.73
N ALA A 418 20.66 8.02 19.54
CA ALA A 418 19.26 7.68 19.64
C ALA A 418 18.44 8.86 20.17
N GLY A 419 17.26 9.02 19.61
CA GLY A 419 16.31 10.05 20.01
C GLY A 419 14.88 9.66 19.66
N PRO A 420 13.95 10.64 19.74
CA PRO A 420 12.51 10.39 19.60
C PRO A 420 12.10 9.80 18.27
N ARG A 421 12.90 9.92 17.20
CA ARG A 421 12.64 9.35 15.86
C ARG A 421 13.58 8.20 15.49
N SER A 422 14.26 7.60 16.47
CA SER A 422 15.17 6.46 16.25
C SER A 422 14.52 5.12 16.55
N LEU A 423 14.65 4.15 15.65
CA LEU A 423 14.34 2.73 15.89
C LEU A 423 15.62 2.04 16.39
N VAL A 424 15.56 1.38 17.54
CA VAL A 424 16.70 0.71 18.16
C VAL A 424 16.39 -0.79 18.30
N LEU A 425 17.28 -1.63 17.77
CA LEU A 425 17.15 -3.09 17.74
C LEU A 425 18.37 -3.69 18.43
N LEU A 426 18.16 -4.33 19.59
CA LEU A 426 19.23 -4.91 20.41
C LEU A 426 19.00 -6.40 20.63
N ASP A 427 19.87 -7.25 20.13
CA ASP A 427 19.81 -8.68 20.39
C ASP A 427 20.63 -9.05 21.63
N GLU A 428 20.10 -9.92 22.49
CA GLU A 428 20.74 -10.44 23.70
C GLU A 428 21.36 -9.35 24.60
N ILE A 429 20.58 -8.32 24.92
CA ILE A 429 21.06 -7.19 25.71
C ILE A 429 21.59 -7.64 27.09
N GLY A 430 22.82 -7.24 27.40
CA GLY A 430 23.49 -7.57 28.66
C GLY A 430 24.17 -8.95 28.69
N ALA A 431 24.19 -9.69 27.58
CA ALA A 431 24.89 -10.98 27.48
C ALA A 431 26.42 -10.87 27.58
N GLY A 432 27.10 -12.01 27.78
CA GLY A 432 28.56 -12.09 27.82
C GLY A 432 29.23 -11.66 29.14
N THR A 433 28.47 -11.39 30.21
CA THR A 433 28.98 -11.02 31.55
C THR A 433 28.28 -11.80 32.67
N ASP A 434 28.62 -11.52 33.93
CA ASP A 434 27.92 -12.05 35.11
C ASP A 434 26.40 -11.80 34.98
N PRO A 435 25.52 -12.81 35.17
CA PRO A 435 24.09 -12.66 34.95
C PRO A 435 23.44 -11.53 35.77
N VAL A 436 23.90 -11.28 36.99
CA VAL A 436 23.35 -10.22 37.86
C VAL A 436 23.76 -8.85 37.32
N GLU A 437 25.03 -8.69 36.96
CA GLU A 437 25.53 -7.45 36.35
C GLU A 437 24.92 -7.19 34.97
N GLY A 438 24.75 -8.24 34.16
CA GLY A 438 24.18 -8.19 32.82
C GLY A 438 22.72 -7.78 32.83
N ALA A 439 21.91 -8.35 33.73
CA ALA A 439 20.51 -7.98 33.92
C ALA A 439 20.37 -6.52 34.39
N ALA A 440 21.19 -6.08 35.36
CA ALA A 440 21.17 -4.70 35.85
C ALA A 440 21.57 -3.69 34.76
N LEU A 441 22.59 -4.02 33.97
CA LEU A 441 23.03 -3.20 32.86
C LEU A 441 21.93 -3.10 31.78
N ALA A 442 21.31 -4.22 31.41
CA ALA A 442 20.23 -4.25 30.44
C ALA A 442 19.04 -3.36 30.86
N GLN A 443 18.63 -3.43 32.14
CA GLN A 443 17.60 -2.54 32.68
C GLN A 443 18.00 -1.08 32.53
N ALA A 444 19.20 -0.70 32.95
CA ALA A 444 19.68 0.69 32.85
C ALA A 444 19.73 1.20 31.40
N LEU A 445 20.14 0.35 30.46
CA LEU A 445 20.16 0.67 29.03
C LEU A 445 18.75 0.89 28.48
N ILE A 446 17.81 0.00 28.81
CA ILE A 446 16.41 0.14 28.40
C ILE A 446 15.79 1.40 28.98
N THR A 447 16.01 1.71 30.27
CA THR A 447 15.54 2.94 30.91
C THR A 447 16.06 4.18 30.18
N SER A 448 17.35 4.20 29.84
CA SER A 448 17.96 5.33 29.12
C SER A 448 17.32 5.54 27.74
N LEU A 449 17.12 4.48 26.96
CA LEU A 449 16.46 4.55 25.65
C LEU A 449 14.98 4.97 25.77
N LEU A 450 14.30 4.52 26.82
CA LEU A 450 12.93 4.89 27.13
C LEU A 450 12.81 6.40 27.43
N GLU A 451 13.71 6.93 28.26
CA GLU A 451 13.80 8.36 28.60
C GLU A 451 14.10 9.22 27.37
N GLN A 452 14.92 8.74 26.44
CA GLN A 452 15.20 9.38 25.15
C GLN A 452 14.02 9.34 24.17
N GLY A 453 12.98 8.55 24.45
CA GLY A 453 11.80 8.41 23.60
C GLY A 453 12.04 7.59 22.32
N ALA A 454 13.12 6.82 22.26
CA ALA A 454 13.37 5.90 21.14
C ALA A 454 12.33 4.77 21.14
N LEU A 455 11.98 4.25 19.95
CA LEU A 455 11.24 3.00 19.86
C LEU A 455 12.28 1.89 19.85
N THR A 456 12.18 0.99 20.83
CA THR A 456 13.20 -0.02 21.07
C THR A 456 12.58 -1.40 21.04
N LEU A 457 13.16 -2.30 20.25
CA LEU A 457 12.89 -3.73 20.36
C LEU A 457 14.19 -4.37 20.84
N CYS A 458 14.14 -5.05 21.97
CA CYS A 458 15.30 -5.75 22.50
C CYS A 458 14.96 -7.20 22.84
N SER A 459 15.90 -8.10 22.58
CA SER A 459 15.80 -9.50 22.98
C SER A 459 16.64 -9.76 24.23
N SER A 460 16.17 -10.61 25.13
CA SER A 460 16.98 -11.07 26.27
C SER A 460 16.59 -12.46 26.75
N HIS A 461 17.48 -13.05 27.54
CA HIS A 461 17.30 -14.32 28.25
C HIS A 461 17.17 -14.14 29.77
N TYR A 462 17.34 -12.93 30.31
CA TYR A 462 17.25 -12.66 31.75
C TYR A 462 15.79 -12.63 32.23
N SER A 463 15.50 -13.37 33.29
CA SER A 463 14.16 -13.43 33.91
C SER A 463 13.79 -12.11 34.59
N GLU A 464 14.78 -11.39 35.11
CA GLU A 464 14.67 -10.09 35.75
C GLU A 464 14.08 -9.04 34.81
N LEU A 465 14.36 -9.13 33.51
CA LEU A 465 13.80 -8.23 32.50
C LEU A 465 12.31 -8.47 32.26
N LYS A 466 11.80 -9.71 32.47
CA LYS A 466 10.36 -9.98 32.40
C LYS A 466 9.60 -9.22 33.48
N VAL A 467 10.15 -9.23 34.71
CA VAL A 467 9.58 -8.52 35.85
C VAL A 467 9.67 -7.01 35.65
N TYR A 468 10.83 -6.51 35.21
CA TYR A 468 11.04 -5.10 34.90
C TYR A 468 10.07 -4.57 33.84
N ALA A 469 9.87 -5.31 32.74
CA ALA A 469 8.93 -4.93 31.69
C ALA A 469 7.47 -4.95 32.16
N PHE A 470 7.11 -5.75 33.17
CA PHE A 470 5.77 -5.74 33.74
C PHE A 470 5.53 -4.55 34.67
N SER A 471 6.55 -4.12 35.42
CA SER A 471 6.42 -3.04 36.41
C SER A 471 6.72 -1.64 35.88
N THR A 472 7.30 -1.53 34.68
CA THR A 472 7.74 -0.25 34.10
C THR A 472 6.75 0.24 33.04
N PRO A 473 6.14 1.42 33.23
CA PRO A 473 5.26 2.01 32.22
C PRO A 473 5.95 2.16 30.86
N ARG A 474 5.20 1.92 29.77
CA ARG A 474 5.66 2.02 28.37
C ARG A 474 6.72 0.98 27.94
N VAL A 475 7.02 0.02 28.79
CA VAL A 475 7.80 -1.17 28.46
C VAL A 475 6.83 -2.34 28.43
N GLU A 476 6.87 -3.16 27.39
CA GLU A 476 5.99 -4.31 27.25
C GLU A 476 6.78 -5.58 26.96
N ASN A 477 6.31 -6.68 27.55
CA ASN A 477 6.87 -8.00 27.28
C ASN A 477 6.30 -8.55 25.98
N ALA A 478 7.14 -9.20 25.19
CA ALA A 478 6.72 -10.11 24.16
C ALA A 478 7.38 -11.47 24.34
N SER A 479 6.72 -12.52 23.88
CA SER A 479 7.30 -13.85 23.84
C SER A 479 7.15 -14.49 22.48
N VAL A 480 8.18 -15.23 22.08
CA VAL A 480 8.12 -16.10 20.91
C VAL A 480 7.67 -17.49 21.36
N GLU A 481 6.66 -18.03 20.69
CA GLU A 481 6.17 -19.37 21.02
C GLU A 481 7.07 -20.48 20.44
N PHE A 482 7.17 -21.59 21.19
CA PHE A 482 7.97 -22.76 20.86
C PHE A 482 7.15 -24.02 21.08
N ASP A 483 7.04 -24.85 20.06
CA ASP A 483 6.30 -26.09 20.16
C ASP A 483 7.19 -27.19 20.73
N VAL A 484 6.97 -27.49 22.01
CA VAL A 484 7.65 -28.56 22.76
C VAL A 484 7.37 -29.94 22.13
N ASN A 485 6.25 -30.09 21.40
CA ASN A 485 5.88 -31.36 20.76
C ASN A 485 6.59 -31.63 19.44
N THR A 486 7.10 -30.60 18.77
CA THR A 486 7.83 -30.75 17.51
C THR A 486 9.29 -30.32 17.62
N LEU A 487 9.66 -29.71 18.76
CA LEU A 487 10.94 -29.04 18.98
C LEU A 487 11.23 -27.95 17.94
N SER A 488 10.17 -27.34 17.42
CA SER A 488 10.25 -26.31 16.40
C SER A 488 9.76 -24.97 16.94
N ALA A 489 10.38 -23.89 16.45
CA ALA A 489 9.86 -22.55 16.68
C ALA A 489 8.53 -22.39 15.94
N THR A 490 7.51 -21.90 16.65
CA THR A 490 6.27 -21.52 15.99
C THR A 490 6.36 -20.12 15.42
N TYR A 491 7.43 -19.36 15.75
CA TYR A 491 7.70 -18.00 15.31
C TYR A 491 6.55 -17.01 15.59
N HIS A 492 5.58 -17.40 16.42
CA HIS A 492 4.45 -16.56 16.77
C HIS A 492 4.86 -15.62 17.91
N LEU A 493 4.79 -14.31 17.67
CA LEU A 493 5.10 -13.28 18.66
C LEU A 493 3.82 -12.91 19.41
N SER A 494 3.81 -13.09 20.73
CA SER A 494 2.70 -12.72 21.60
C SER A 494 3.13 -11.54 22.49
N ILE A 495 2.62 -10.34 22.18
CA ILE A 495 2.86 -9.09 22.92
C ILE A 495 1.92 -9.03 24.15
N GLY A 496 2.43 -8.52 25.27
CA GLY A 496 1.74 -8.45 26.57
C GLY A 496 1.98 -9.67 27.47
N LEU A 497 2.58 -10.74 26.95
CA LEU A 497 2.76 -12.00 27.67
C LEU A 497 4.25 -12.40 27.78
N PRO A 498 4.77 -12.62 29.00
CA PRO A 498 6.11 -13.16 29.18
C PRO A 498 6.17 -14.67 28.84
N GLY A 499 7.26 -15.08 28.21
CA GLY A 499 7.45 -16.46 27.73
C GLY A 499 7.92 -17.40 28.85
N ARG A 500 7.55 -18.68 28.76
CA ARG A 500 8.04 -19.74 29.66
C ARG A 500 9.45 -20.19 29.28
N SER A 501 10.25 -20.52 30.29
CA SER A 501 11.55 -21.19 30.11
C SER A 501 11.33 -22.70 29.88
N ASN A 502 11.23 -23.14 28.63
CA ASN A 502 10.94 -24.53 28.27
C ASN A 502 12.17 -25.48 28.32
N ALA A 503 13.28 -25.05 28.93
CA ALA A 503 14.57 -25.76 28.88
C ALA A 503 14.48 -27.22 29.39
N PHE A 504 13.77 -27.47 30.49
CA PHE A 504 13.62 -28.84 31.02
C PHE A 504 12.77 -29.74 30.14
N ALA A 505 11.70 -29.22 29.54
CA ALA A 505 10.84 -29.99 28.64
C ALA A 505 11.56 -30.33 27.33
N ILE A 506 12.40 -29.42 26.84
CA ILE A 506 13.30 -29.68 25.70
C ILE A 506 14.33 -30.75 26.06
N ALA A 507 15.01 -30.60 27.20
CA ALA A 507 16.03 -31.56 27.64
C ALA A 507 15.46 -32.98 27.86
N GLU A 508 14.28 -33.08 28.47
CA GLU A 508 13.53 -34.34 28.62
C GLU A 508 13.29 -35.03 27.28
N ARG A 509 12.83 -34.26 26.29
CA ARG A 509 12.55 -34.77 24.95
C ARG A 509 13.79 -35.14 24.15
N LEU A 510 14.91 -34.45 24.40
CA LEU A 510 16.23 -34.80 23.87
C LEU A 510 16.84 -36.03 24.56
N GLY A 511 16.16 -36.61 25.55
CA GLY A 511 16.55 -37.86 26.21
C GLY A 511 17.35 -37.69 27.49
N LEU A 512 17.31 -36.52 28.14
CA LEU A 512 17.95 -36.32 29.43
C LEU A 512 17.27 -37.24 30.49
N PRO A 513 18.03 -38.04 31.27
CA PRO A 513 17.44 -38.93 32.26
C PRO A 513 16.60 -38.18 33.31
N GLN A 514 15.43 -38.72 33.65
CA GLN A 514 14.51 -38.10 34.62
C GLN A 514 15.18 -37.79 35.96
N ALA A 515 16.04 -38.68 36.45
CA ALA A 515 16.77 -38.44 37.70
C ALA A 515 17.62 -37.16 37.69
N VAL A 516 18.14 -36.75 36.51
CA VAL A 516 18.90 -35.51 36.36
C VAL A 516 17.96 -34.31 36.26
N LEU A 517 16.83 -34.44 35.58
CA LEU A 517 15.80 -33.40 35.51
C LEU A 517 15.20 -33.09 36.89
N ASP A 518 14.92 -34.13 37.67
CA ASP A 518 14.38 -34.00 39.03
C ASP A 518 15.36 -33.29 39.95
N GLN A 519 16.65 -33.62 39.86
CA GLN A 519 17.71 -32.92 40.57
C GLN A 519 17.83 -31.46 40.13
N ALA A 520 17.77 -31.19 38.82
CA ALA A 520 17.87 -29.83 38.30
C ALA A 520 16.66 -28.96 38.70
N ARG A 521 15.43 -29.52 38.70
CA ARG A 521 14.22 -28.84 39.16
C ARG A 521 14.29 -28.50 40.65
N ALA A 522 14.91 -29.35 41.46
CA ALA A 522 15.09 -29.10 42.90
C ALA A 522 16.10 -27.98 43.21
N LEU A 523 16.93 -27.57 42.24
CA LEU A 523 17.92 -26.50 42.36
C LEU A 523 17.38 -25.13 41.93
N VAL A 524 16.24 -25.06 41.24
CA VAL A 524 15.59 -23.80 40.87
C VAL A 524 15.01 -23.15 42.12
N SER A 525 15.26 -21.85 42.31
CA SER A 525 14.81 -21.13 43.50
C SER A 525 13.28 -21.13 43.62
N ALA A 526 12.75 -21.14 44.85
CA ALA A 526 11.31 -21.10 45.09
C ALA A 526 10.66 -19.79 44.61
N GLU A 527 11.43 -18.70 44.53
CA GLU A 527 10.99 -17.39 44.04
C GLU A 527 10.85 -17.39 42.50
N ASP A 528 11.81 -17.98 41.77
CA ASP A 528 11.72 -18.13 40.31
C ASP A 528 10.55 -19.03 39.90
N ALA A 529 10.36 -20.13 40.63
CA ALA A 529 9.25 -21.05 40.39
C ALA A 529 7.88 -20.37 40.61
N GLY A 530 7.76 -19.53 41.65
CA GLY A 530 6.55 -18.78 41.98
C GLY A 530 6.20 -17.71 40.93
N ALA A 531 7.21 -16.98 40.44
CA ALA A 531 7.03 -16.01 39.36
C ALA A 531 6.54 -16.70 38.08
N ASP A 532 7.17 -17.81 37.66
CA ASP A 532 6.75 -18.57 36.49
C ASP A 532 5.32 -19.14 36.62
N THR A 533 4.88 -19.51 37.83
CA THR A 533 3.49 -19.98 38.05
C THR A 533 2.47 -18.85 37.94
N LEU A 534 2.78 -17.66 38.48
CA LEU A 534 1.91 -16.49 38.33
C LEU A 534 1.79 -16.07 36.87
N LEU A 535 2.91 -16.03 36.15
CA LEU A 535 2.93 -15.72 34.71
C LEU A 535 2.16 -16.77 33.90
N ALA A 536 2.22 -18.05 34.27
CA ALA A 536 1.43 -19.11 33.66
C ALA A 536 -0.09 -18.89 33.81
N ASN A 537 -0.54 -18.44 34.98
CA ASN A 537 -1.95 -18.15 35.21
C ASN A 537 -2.41 -16.90 34.46
N VAL A 538 -1.56 -15.86 34.38
CA VAL A 538 -1.82 -14.66 33.58
C VAL A 538 -1.94 -14.98 32.10
N LYS A 539 -1.03 -15.80 31.55
CA LYS A 539 -1.12 -16.26 30.16
C LYS A 539 -2.42 -17.04 29.90
N ALA A 540 -2.78 -17.97 30.77
CA ALA A 540 -4.01 -18.76 30.60
C ALA A 540 -5.27 -17.87 30.59
N ALA A 541 -5.35 -16.90 31.50
CA ALA A 541 -6.45 -15.94 31.55
C ALA A 541 -6.47 -15.02 30.32
N HIS A 542 -5.31 -14.59 29.83
CA HIS A 542 -5.20 -13.78 28.62
C HIS A 542 -5.59 -14.56 27.36
N ASP A 543 -5.14 -15.80 27.21
CA ASP A 543 -5.48 -16.66 26.07
C ASP A 543 -7.00 -16.97 26.04
N GLU A 544 -7.63 -17.10 27.21
CA GLU A 544 -9.09 -17.18 27.34
C GLU A 544 -9.76 -15.87 26.91
N ALA A 545 -9.33 -14.72 27.45
CA ALA A 545 -9.86 -13.41 27.08
C ALA A 545 -9.69 -13.08 25.59
N ALA A 546 -8.54 -13.41 24.99
CA ALA A 546 -8.27 -13.20 23.58
C ALA A 546 -9.20 -14.05 22.68
N ARG A 547 -9.48 -15.29 23.07
CA ARG A 547 -10.45 -16.16 22.37
C ARG A 547 -11.87 -15.60 22.47
N GLU A 548 -12.27 -15.12 23.65
CA GLU A 548 -13.58 -14.50 23.83
C GLU A 548 -13.70 -13.20 23.00
N ARG A 549 -12.66 -12.38 22.95
CA ARG A 549 -12.62 -11.14 22.15
C ARG A 549 -12.69 -11.41 20.66
N ALA A 550 -11.91 -12.37 20.15
CA ALA A 550 -11.96 -12.77 18.74
C ALA A 550 -13.36 -13.31 18.36
N ALA A 551 -13.98 -14.12 19.23
CA ALA A 551 -15.34 -14.60 19.02
C ALA A 551 -16.37 -13.45 19.01
N ALA A 552 -16.19 -12.44 19.88
CA ALA A 552 -17.05 -11.26 19.92
C ALA A 552 -16.89 -10.38 18.67
N GLU A 553 -15.67 -10.18 18.17
CA GLU A 553 -15.41 -9.44 16.93
C GLU A 553 -15.99 -10.14 15.70
N GLU A 554 -15.84 -11.46 15.57
CA GLU A 554 -16.48 -12.23 14.51
C GLU A 554 -18.02 -12.13 14.58
N ALA A 555 -18.58 -12.20 15.79
CA ALA A 555 -20.02 -12.02 16.00
C ALA A 555 -20.46 -10.61 15.59
N HIS A 556 -19.69 -9.57 15.94
CA HIS A 556 -19.99 -8.19 15.59
C HIS A 556 -19.95 -7.96 14.07
N GLN A 557 -18.91 -8.45 13.39
CA GLN A 557 -18.83 -8.38 11.92
C GLN A 557 -19.98 -9.13 11.25
N ARG A 558 -20.39 -10.27 11.81
CA ARG A 558 -21.54 -11.03 11.30
C ARG A 558 -22.83 -10.23 11.44
N VAL A 559 -23.03 -9.55 12.57
CA VAL A 559 -24.18 -8.66 12.79
C VAL A 559 -24.17 -7.51 11.78
N GLN A 560 -23.05 -6.81 11.59
CA GLN A 560 -22.95 -5.71 10.61
C GLN A 560 -23.27 -6.16 9.18
N ARG A 561 -22.78 -7.34 8.76
CA ARG A 561 -23.10 -7.91 7.44
C ARG A 561 -24.59 -8.24 7.31
N LEU A 562 -25.19 -8.80 8.36
CA LEU A 562 -26.63 -9.09 8.38
C LEU A 562 -27.47 -7.81 8.34
N GLU A 563 -27.05 -6.76 9.06
CA GLU A 563 -27.72 -5.45 9.01
C GLU A 563 -27.63 -4.82 7.62
N ALA A 564 -26.47 -4.89 6.97
CA ALA A 564 -26.30 -4.41 5.60
C ALA A 564 -27.18 -5.18 4.60
N ASP A 565 -27.21 -6.52 4.69
CA ASP A 565 -28.07 -7.37 3.84
C ASP A 565 -29.57 -7.10 4.10
N LEU A 566 -29.98 -6.97 5.37
CA LEU A 566 -31.35 -6.62 5.74
C LEU A 566 -31.75 -5.25 5.20
N LYS A 567 -30.87 -4.24 5.30
CA LYS A 567 -31.12 -2.91 4.75
C LYS A 567 -31.28 -2.93 3.23
N GLN A 568 -30.44 -3.70 2.54
CA GLN A 568 -30.56 -3.90 1.09
C GLN A 568 -31.87 -4.58 0.71
N ARG A 569 -32.26 -5.66 1.41
CA ARG A 569 -33.52 -6.38 1.16
C ARG A 569 -34.75 -5.54 1.46
N LEU A 570 -34.74 -4.76 2.55
CA LEU A 570 -35.81 -3.82 2.87
C LEU A 570 -35.98 -2.78 1.75
N GLY A 571 -34.86 -2.22 1.26
CA GLY A 571 -34.89 -1.30 0.10
C GLY A 571 -35.49 -1.95 -1.15
N GLN A 572 -35.14 -3.20 -1.45
CA GLN A 572 -35.71 -3.94 -2.58
C GLN A 572 -37.21 -4.22 -2.42
N ILE A 573 -37.66 -4.56 -1.21
CA ILE A 573 -39.08 -4.79 -0.91
C ILE A 573 -39.88 -3.49 -1.03
N GLU A 574 -39.34 -2.37 -0.54
CA GLU A 574 -39.98 -1.05 -0.66
C GLU A 574 -40.12 -0.62 -2.12
N GLU A 575 -39.08 -0.79 -2.94
CA GLU A 575 -39.14 -0.51 -4.37
C GLU A 575 -40.12 -1.44 -5.11
N ALA A 576 -40.11 -2.75 -4.82
CA ALA A 576 -41.08 -3.69 -5.40
C ALA A 576 -42.52 -3.33 -5.01
N ARG A 577 -42.76 -2.96 -3.74
CA ARG A 577 -44.08 -2.52 -3.26
C ARG A 577 -44.54 -1.25 -3.99
N ARG A 578 -43.63 -0.30 -4.22
CA ARG A 578 -43.92 0.93 -4.98
C ARG A 578 -44.32 0.62 -6.41
N LEU A 579 -43.58 -0.24 -7.10
CA LEU A 579 -43.89 -0.65 -8.47
C LEU A 579 -45.27 -1.31 -8.58
N VAL A 580 -45.58 -2.26 -7.69
CA VAL A 580 -46.89 -2.93 -7.66
C VAL A 580 -48.03 -1.93 -7.40
N LEU A 581 -47.84 -0.99 -6.48
CA LEU A 581 -48.85 0.04 -6.20
C LEU A 581 -49.02 1.03 -7.35
N ALA A 582 -47.95 1.33 -8.10
CA ALA A 582 -48.02 2.17 -9.29
C ALA A 582 -48.77 1.45 -10.42
N GLU A 583 -48.44 0.19 -10.68
CA GLU A 583 -49.10 -0.63 -11.71
C GLU A 583 -50.59 -0.83 -11.42
N ALA A 584 -50.96 -1.17 -10.17
CA ALA A 584 -52.36 -1.33 -9.77
C ALA A 584 -53.17 -0.04 -9.92
N ARG A 585 -52.57 1.13 -9.67
CA ARG A 585 -53.23 2.42 -9.89
C ARG A 585 -53.38 2.78 -11.36
N GLU A 586 -52.38 2.48 -12.17
CA GLU A 586 -52.45 2.70 -13.62
C GLU A 586 -53.54 1.83 -14.26
N GLN A 587 -53.64 0.56 -13.86
CA GLN A 587 -54.73 -0.33 -14.26
C GLN A 587 -56.09 0.23 -13.83
N ALA A 588 -56.22 0.69 -12.58
CA ALA A 588 -57.47 1.30 -12.09
C ALA A 588 -57.84 2.57 -12.87
N ARG A 589 -56.86 3.40 -13.27
CA ARG A 589 -57.11 4.58 -14.12
C ARG A 589 -57.58 4.20 -15.52
N GLN A 590 -56.95 3.20 -16.13
CA GLN A 590 -57.35 2.70 -17.45
C GLN A 590 -58.79 2.17 -17.43
N GLU A 591 -59.16 1.38 -16.41
CA GLU A 591 -60.55 0.91 -16.24
C GLU A 591 -61.54 2.07 -16.03
N LEU A 592 -61.18 3.07 -15.22
CA LEU A 592 -62.01 4.27 -15.02
C LEU A 592 -62.19 5.06 -16.32
N ASP A 593 -61.14 5.22 -17.12
CA ASP A 593 -61.20 5.91 -18.42
C ASP A 593 -62.06 5.16 -19.44
N GLU A 594 -61.97 3.83 -19.48
CA GLU A 594 -62.84 2.98 -20.31
C GLU A 594 -64.31 3.16 -19.93
N LEU A 595 -64.64 3.02 -18.63
CA LEU A 595 -65.99 3.26 -18.08
C LEU A 595 -66.49 4.69 -18.39
N ARG A 596 -65.62 5.69 -18.27
CA ARG A 596 -65.93 7.08 -18.57
C ARG A 596 -66.23 7.28 -20.06
N SER A 597 -65.50 6.60 -20.93
CA SER A 597 -65.72 6.63 -22.37
C SER A 597 -67.06 5.98 -22.76
N GLU A 598 -67.42 4.85 -22.14
CA GLU A 598 -68.69 4.17 -22.36
C GLU A 598 -69.88 5.04 -21.91
N LEU A 599 -69.78 5.65 -20.71
CA LEU A 599 -70.81 6.56 -20.21
C LEU A 599 -70.96 7.81 -21.09
N ARG A 600 -69.85 8.36 -21.62
CA ARG A 600 -69.91 9.47 -22.60
C ARG A 600 -70.56 9.04 -23.91
N GLN A 601 -70.33 7.82 -24.40
CA GLN A 601 -71.00 7.29 -25.59
C GLN A 601 -72.50 7.06 -25.35
N LEU A 602 -72.88 6.51 -24.20
CA LEU A 602 -74.28 6.35 -23.79
C LEU A 602 -75.00 7.70 -23.70
N ARG A 603 -74.32 8.73 -23.17
CA ARG A 603 -74.83 10.11 -23.13
C ARG A 603 -75.07 10.67 -24.53
N ARG A 604 -74.12 10.48 -25.46
CA ARG A 604 -74.27 10.93 -26.87
C ARG A 604 -75.46 10.27 -27.56
N ARG A 605 -75.66 8.96 -27.33
CA ARG A 605 -76.78 8.19 -27.90
C ARG A 605 -78.15 8.55 -27.29
N SER A 606 -78.18 9.15 -26.10
CA SER A 606 -79.42 9.37 -25.31
C SER A 606 -79.77 10.85 -25.12
N SER A 607 -79.32 11.73 -26.01
CA SER A 607 -79.35 13.20 -25.91
C SER A 607 -80.76 13.86 -25.90
N SER A 608 -81.82 13.07 -25.72
CA SER A 608 -83.20 13.54 -25.56
C SER A 608 -84.06 12.63 -24.66
N SER A 609 -83.44 11.83 -23.78
CA SER A 609 -84.11 10.86 -22.90
C SER A 609 -84.01 11.28 -21.42
N PRO A 610 -85.00 11.00 -20.54
CA PRO A 610 -84.91 11.30 -19.10
C PRO A 610 -83.76 10.58 -18.36
N ALA A 611 -83.03 9.70 -19.06
CA ALA A 611 -81.80 9.05 -18.59
C ALA A 611 -80.54 9.94 -18.62
N GLU A 612 -80.62 11.20 -19.06
CA GLU A 612 -79.45 12.10 -19.08
C GLU A 612 -78.97 12.50 -17.67
N GLN A 613 -79.90 12.67 -16.73
CA GLN A 613 -79.61 13.01 -15.33
C GLN A 613 -78.77 11.94 -14.59
N PRO A 614 -79.15 10.64 -14.59
CA PRO A 614 -78.36 9.60 -13.92
C PRO A 614 -76.99 9.37 -14.55
N VAL A 615 -76.83 9.56 -15.87
CA VAL A 615 -75.51 9.46 -16.53
C VAL A 615 -74.59 10.62 -16.12
N ARG A 616 -75.15 11.82 -15.88
CA ARG A 616 -74.39 12.97 -15.39
C ARG A 616 -73.95 12.79 -13.94
N GLU A 617 -74.82 12.24 -13.09
CA GLU A 617 -74.47 11.88 -11.71
C GLU A 617 -73.40 10.80 -11.68
N ALA A 618 -73.53 9.73 -12.48
CA ALA A 618 -72.52 8.67 -12.57
C ALA A 618 -71.13 9.18 -13.01
N LEU A 619 -71.08 10.14 -13.95
CA LEU A 619 -69.82 10.78 -14.34
C LEU A 619 -69.23 11.65 -13.22
N ALA A 620 -70.05 12.34 -12.43
CA ALA A 620 -69.58 13.11 -11.29
C ALA A 620 -69.05 12.20 -10.17
N THR A 621 -69.69 11.06 -9.92
CA THR A 621 -69.21 10.06 -8.96
C THR A 621 -67.89 9.43 -9.40
N LEU A 622 -67.70 9.19 -10.71
CA LEU A 622 -66.42 8.72 -11.24
C LEU A 622 -65.31 9.76 -11.07
N ASP A 623 -65.61 11.03 -11.31
CA ASP A 623 -64.65 12.12 -11.09
C ASP A 623 -64.27 12.22 -9.60
N GLU A 624 -65.22 12.06 -8.67
CA GLU A 624 -64.92 11.97 -7.23
C GLU A 624 -64.10 10.72 -6.85
N MET A 625 -64.30 9.59 -7.52
CA MET A 625 -63.51 8.37 -7.28
C MET A 625 -62.08 8.51 -7.83
N GLU A 626 -61.91 9.22 -8.95
CA GLU A 626 -60.61 9.57 -9.53
C GLU A 626 -59.86 10.57 -8.63
N ASP A 627 -60.54 11.58 -8.08
CA ASP A 627 -59.96 12.55 -7.15
C ASP A 627 -59.53 11.90 -5.81
N ARG A 628 -60.17 10.80 -5.40
CA ARG A 628 -59.75 10.01 -4.22
C ARG A 628 -58.51 9.14 -4.48
N LEU A 629 -58.14 8.91 -5.74
CA LEU A 629 -56.87 8.29 -6.10
C LEU A 629 -55.77 9.36 -6.08
N GLU A 630 -55.41 9.83 -4.88
CA GLU A 630 -54.31 10.80 -4.71
C GLU A 630 -53.05 10.34 -5.46
N PRO A 631 -52.34 11.25 -6.16
CA PRO A 631 -51.04 10.93 -6.72
C PRO A 631 -50.08 10.63 -5.57
N VAL A 632 -49.43 9.46 -5.61
CA VAL A 632 -48.19 9.29 -4.84
C VAL A 632 -47.18 10.22 -5.48
N GLU A 633 -46.77 11.25 -4.74
CA GLU A 633 -45.65 12.07 -5.16
C GLU A 633 -44.48 11.15 -5.52
N PRO A 634 -43.87 11.29 -6.71
CA PRO A 634 -42.70 10.52 -7.06
C PRO A 634 -41.57 10.89 -6.09
N ALA A 635 -41.30 10.01 -5.14
CA ALA A 635 -40.08 10.10 -4.35
C ALA A 635 -38.91 9.76 -5.27
N GLY A 636 -38.16 10.78 -5.69
CA GLY A 636 -36.83 10.60 -6.28
C GLY A 636 -36.67 10.95 -7.75
N MET A 637 -37.09 12.15 -8.17
CA MET A 637 -36.27 12.96 -9.09
C MET A 637 -36.18 14.37 -8.49
N PRO A 638 -34.99 14.97 -8.36
CA PRO A 638 -34.87 16.30 -7.78
C PRO A 638 -35.56 17.31 -8.71
N PRO A 639 -36.52 18.13 -8.21
CA PRO A 639 -36.88 19.33 -8.92
C PRO A 639 -35.70 20.29 -8.78
N GLN A 640 -35.05 20.56 -9.91
CA GLN A 640 -34.08 21.64 -10.03
C GLN A 640 -34.86 22.96 -9.97
N ALA A 641 -35.11 23.45 -8.76
CA ALA A 641 -35.54 24.82 -8.53
C ALA A 641 -34.32 25.62 -8.06
N ALA A 642 -33.67 26.28 -9.01
CA ALA A 642 -32.74 27.35 -8.73
C ALA A 642 -33.49 28.52 -8.05
N ALA A 643 -32.93 29.03 -6.95
CA ALA A 643 -33.15 30.39 -6.48
C ALA A 643 -31.91 30.88 -5.75
N ASP A 644 -31.48 32.09 -6.13
CA ASP A 644 -30.18 32.69 -5.91
C ASP A 644 -29.86 33.06 -4.45
N GLY A 645 -28.70 32.62 -3.96
CA GLY A 645 -27.99 33.18 -2.79
C GLY A 645 -27.67 32.17 -1.67
N PRO A 646 -26.62 32.41 -0.85
CA PRO A 646 -26.25 31.55 0.27
C PRO A 646 -27.34 31.55 1.36
N LEU A 647 -27.51 30.39 2.02
CA LEU A 647 -28.38 30.21 3.19
C LEU A 647 -27.98 31.18 4.32
N GLN A 648 -28.95 31.78 4.99
CA GLN A 648 -28.73 32.69 6.11
C GLN A 648 -29.43 32.20 7.38
N VAL A 649 -28.85 32.54 8.53
CA VAL A 649 -29.46 32.30 9.85
C VAL A 649 -30.84 32.97 9.90
N GLY A 650 -31.87 32.19 10.24
CA GLY A 650 -33.28 32.56 10.24
C GLY A 650 -34.09 32.02 9.06
N ASP A 651 -33.43 31.45 8.04
CA ASP A 651 -34.11 30.86 6.88
C ASP A 651 -34.85 29.57 7.28
N ARG A 652 -36.05 29.36 6.69
CA ARG A 652 -36.69 28.04 6.75
C ARG A 652 -35.99 27.13 5.76
N VAL A 653 -35.52 25.99 6.25
CA VAL A 653 -34.74 25.01 5.50
C VAL A 653 -35.36 23.62 5.63
N TRP A 654 -35.27 22.83 4.57
CA TRP A 654 -35.70 21.44 4.51
C TRP A 654 -34.49 20.53 4.65
N LEU A 655 -34.54 19.59 5.61
CA LEU A 655 -33.58 18.52 5.71
C LEU A 655 -34.07 17.31 4.91
N SER A 656 -33.33 16.95 3.86
CA SER A 656 -33.64 15.80 3.01
C SER A 656 -33.51 14.45 3.73
N SER A 657 -32.57 14.32 4.68
CA SER A 657 -32.32 13.09 5.44
C SER A 657 -33.45 12.71 6.40
N LEU A 658 -34.18 13.71 6.90
CA LEU A 658 -35.26 13.53 7.88
C LEU A 658 -36.64 13.90 7.31
N ALA A 659 -36.70 14.37 6.07
CA ALA A 659 -37.91 14.85 5.41
C ALA A 659 -38.72 15.81 6.28
N GLN A 660 -38.04 16.80 6.89
CA GLN A 660 -38.67 17.73 7.84
C GLN A 660 -38.20 19.17 7.63
N GLU A 661 -39.11 20.14 7.83
CA GLU A 661 -38.82 21.58 7.80
C GLU A 661 -38.29 22.05 9.17
N GLY A 662 -37.21 22.82 9.14
CA GLY A 662 -36.61 23.46 10.30
C GLY A 662 -36.20 24.91 10.02
N VAL A 663 -35.78 25.61 11.08
CA VAL A 663 -35.25 26.98 10.98
C VAL A 663 -33.75 26.93 11.22
N LEU A 664 -32.98 27.53 10.32
CA LEU A 664 -31.53 27.62 10.45
C LEU A 664 -31.18 28.59 11.58
N GLU A 665 -30.60 28.12 12.68
CA GLU A 665 -30.27 28.95 13.85
C GLU A 665 -28.83 29.42 13.85
N GLU A 666 -27.89 28.64 13.27
CA GLU A 666 -26.47 28.98 13.26
C GLU A 666 -25.77 28.34 12.05
N ILE A 667 -24.75 29.01 11.51
CA ILE A 667 -23.88 28.48 10.44
C ILE A 667 -22.43 28.59 10.93
N ASP A 668 -21.72 27.48 10.95
CA ASP A 668 -20.34 27.35 11.42
C ASP A 668 -19.53 26.53 10.41
N GLY A 669 -18.90 27.23 9.46
CA GLY A 669 -18.17 26.60 8.34
C GLY A 669 -19.10 25.80 7.42
N ASP A 670 -18.81 24.51 7.25
CA ASP A 670 -19.62 23.57 6.46
C ASP A 670 -20.78 22.94 7.25
N ASP A 671 -20.89 23.24 8.56
CA ASP A 671 -21.96 22.77 9.42
C ASP A 671 -22.99 23.88 9.71
N ALA A 672 -24.24 23.48 9.92
CA ALA A 672 -25.36 24.32 10.28
C ALA A 672 -26.14 23.71 11.44
N LEU A 673 -26.57 24.54 12.38
CA LEU A 673 -27.47 24.16 13.46
C LEU A 673 -28.91 24.50 13.05
N VAL A 674 -29.74 23.48 12.87
CA VAL A 674 -31.14 23.62 12.45
C VAL A 674 -32.08 23.19 13.56
N SER A 675 -33.08 24.01 13.82
CA SER A 675 -34.13 23.78 14.81
C SER A 675 -35.36 23.17 14.17
N LEU A 676 -35.66 21.93 14.54
CA LEU A 676 -36.74 21.12 14.01
C LEU A 676 -37.80 20.96 15.11
N GLY A 677 -38.81 21.82 15.11
CA GLY A 677 -40.03 21.63 15.92
C GLY A 677 -39.81 21.34 17.42
N GLY A 678 -38.73 21.85 18.02
CA GLY A 678 -38.44 21.70 19.45
C GLY A 678 -37.07 21.11 19.80
N PHE A 679 -36.31 20.55 18.84
CA PHE A 679 -34.94 20.09 19.07
C PHE A 679 -33.96 20.63 18.01
N ARG A 680 -32.69 20.76 18.39
CA ARG A 680 -31.62 21.30 17.53
C ARG A 680 -30.77 20.17 16.99
N LEU A 681 -30.45 20.23 15.71
CA LEU A 681 -29.64 19.24 15.01
C LEU A 681 -28.50 19.95 14.27
N ARG A 682 -27.26 19.49 14.47
CA ARG A 682 -26.10 19.94 13.68
C ARG A 682 -26.00 19.08 12.43
N THR A 683 -25.96 19.70 11.25
CA THR A 683 -25.94 19.00 9.96
C THR A 683 -25.14 19.79 8.92
N GLU A 684 -24.65 19.10 7.90
CA GLU A 684 -23.86 19.72 6.84
C GLU A 684 -24.72 20.68 6.00
N LEU A 685 -24.21 21.88 5.73
CA LEU A 685 -24.91 22.98 5.08
C LEU A 685 -25.45 22.59 3.69
N HIS A 686 -24.72 21.77 2.94
CA HIS A 686 -25.10 21.34 1.59
C HIS A 686 -26.28 20.36 1.57
N ARG A 687 -26.65 19.77 2.72
CA ARG A 687 -27.82 18.87 2.83
C ARG A 687 -29.12 19.64 3.10
N LEU A 688 -29.02 20.94 3.35
CA LEU A 688 -30.13 21.84 3.61
C LEU A 688 -30.65 22.47 2.31
N GLN A 689 -31.96 22.45 2.14
CA GLN A 689 -32.62 23.12 1.02
C GLN A 689 -33.44 24.30 1.51
N PHE A 690 -33.21 25.49 0.94
CA PHE A 690 -33.96 26.70 1.27
C PHE A 690 -35.45 26.55 0.93
N ARG A 691 -36.34 26.91 1.88
CA ARG A 691 -37.81 26.87 1.73
C ARG A 691 -38.46 28.25 1.83
N GLY A 692 -37.82 29.24 2.46
CA GLY A 692 -38.32 30.61 2.45
C GLY A 692 -37.73 31.53 3.53
N ARG A 693 -37.75 32.84 3.25
CA ARG A 693 -37.40 33.92 4.19
C ARG A 693 -38.67 34.50 4.80
N PRO A 694 -38.82 34.58 6.14
CA PRO A 694 -39.97 35.25 6.73
C PRO A 694 -39.88 36.77 6.49
N THR A 695 -40.93 37.35 5.90
CA THR A 695 -41.05 38.81 5.72
C THR A 695 -41.54 39.43 7.03
N VAL A 696 -40.75 40.38 7.56
CA VAL A 696 -41.03 41.08 8.82
C VAL A 696 -42.33 41.88 8.72
N SER A 697 -43.27 41.65 9.63
CA SER A 697 -44.32 42.63 9.96
C SER A 697 -44.08 43.17 11.36
N VAL A 698 -43.97 44.50 11.44
CA VAL A 698 -43.69 45.27 12.64
C VAL A 698 -44.91 45.29 13.56
N ARG A 699 -44.72 44.92 14.83
CA ARG A 699 -45.52 45.46 15.93
C ARG A 699 -44.61 45.86 17.09
N THR A 700 -44.81 47.11 17.48
CA THR A 700 -44.09 47.87 18.51
C THR A 700 -44.61 47.61 19.92
N ALA A 701 -43.64 47.52 20.83
CA ALA A 701 -43.60 48.01 22.21
C ALA A 701 -44.48 47.39 23.32
N ASP A 702 -43.76 47.12 24.41
CA ASP A 702 -44.12 46.97 25.82
C ASP A 702 -45.12 45.89 26.22
N GLN A 703 -44.58 44.76 26.72
CA GLN A 703 -44.84 44.34 28.10
C GLN A 703 -43.59 43.64 28.69
N THR A 704 -43.16 44.14 29.84
CA THR A 704 -42.13 43.56 30.70
C THR A 704 -42.65 42.24 31.27
N THR A 705 -42.07 41.11 30.86
CA THR A 705 -42.23 39.83 31.56
C THR A 705 -40.88 39.17 31.80
N VAL A 706 -40.70 38.80 33.05
CA VAL A 706 -39.51 38.23 33.67
C VAL A 706 -39.04 37.00 32.90
N ARG A 707 -37.76 36.99 32.47
CA ARG A 707 -37.09 35.79 31.98
C ARG A 707 -37.06 34.74 33.11
N ARG A 708 -37.89 33.69 33.02
CA ARG A 708 -37.68 32.44 33.77
C ARG A 708 -36.52 31.70 33.12
N GLY A 709 -35.43 31.51 33.85
CA GLY A 709 -34.34 30.64 33.43
C GLY A 709 -34.83 29.20 33.34
N LEU A 710 -34.59 28.54 32.21
CA LEU A 710 -34.76 27.10 32.08
C LEU A 710 -33.65 26.44 32.90
N THR A 711 -34.03 25.74 33.96
CA THR A 711 -33.12 24.91 34.76
C THR A 711 -32.52 23.82 33.85
N PRO A 712 -31.21 23.51 33.93
CA PRO A 712 -30.61 22.41 33.17
C PRO A 712 -31.35 21.09 33.45
N SER A 713 -31.66 20.32 32.41
CA SER A 713 -32.30 19.01 32.55
C SER A 713 -31.38 18.04 33.31
N PRO A 714 -31.88 17.30 34.32
CA PRO A 714 -31.08 16.33 35.06
C PRO A 714 -30.84 15.01 34.28
N GLY A 715 -31.30 14.93 33.02
CA GLY A 715 -31.30 13.69 32.21
C GLY A 715 -32.54 12.83 32.48
N MET A 716 -32.82 11.88 31.58
CA MET A 716 -34.04 11.04 31.64
C MET A 716 -33.91 9.80 32.53
N GLU A 717 -32.72 9.51 33.08
CA GLU A 717 -32.46 8.32 33.88
C GLU A 717 -31.80 8.65 35.22
N LEU A 718 -32.29 8.03 36.30
CA LEU A 718 -31.69 8.10 37.63
C LEU A 718 -31.19 6.72 38.07
N HIS A 719 -29.91 6.60 38.36
CA HIS A 719 -29.28 5.36 38.81
C HIS A 719 -29.18 5.31 40.34
N LEU A 720 -29.91 4.38 40.97
CA LEU A 720 -29.93 4.17 42.42
C LEU A 720 -29.16 2.92 42.87
N ARG A 721 -28.49 2.23 41.94
CA ARG A 721 -27.73 1.00 42.21
C ARG A 721 -26.50 1.31 43.06
N GLY A 722 -26.35 0.60 44.18
CA GLY A 722 -25.20 0.75 45.09
C GLY A 722 -25.40 1.76 46.22
N LEU A 723 -26.52 2.50 46.25
CA LEU A 723 -26.87 3.43 47.32
C LEU A 723 -27.50 2.72 48.52
N ARG A 724 -27.34 3.29 49.72
CA ARG A 724 -28.02 2.78 50.92
C ARG A 724 -29.48 3.24 50.93
N ALA A 725 -30.37 2.42 51.48
CA ALA A 725 -31.81 2.69 51.53
C ALA A 725 -32.20 4.07 52.10
N ALA A 726 -31.42 4.59 53.07
CA ALA A 726 -31.68 5.88 53.69
C ALA A 726 -31.36 7.11 52.80
N GLU A 727 -30.53 6.95 51.77
CA GLU A 727 -30.06 8.05 50.90
C GLU A 727 -30.98 8.28 49.69
N VAL A 728 -31.87 7.33 49.42
CA VAL A 728 -32.69 7.27 48.21
C VAL A 728 -33.82 8.29 48.18
N PRO A 729 -34.60 8.52 49.26
CA PRO A 729 -35.75 9.43 49.22
C PRO A 729 -35.37 10.86 48.82
N GLU A 730 -34.37 11.43 49.50
CA GLU A 730 -33.93 12.82 49.27
C GLU A 730 -33.34 13.02 47.87
N LEU A 731 -32.64 12.01 47.35
CA LEU A 731 -32.05 12.06 46.01
C LEU A 731 -33.13 11.91 44.93
N LEU A 732 -34.13 11.06 45.15
CA LEU A 732 -35.26 10.86 44.25
C LEU A 732 -36.15 12.10 44.15
N ASP A 733 -36.51 12.72 45.29
CA ASP A 733 -37.38 13.91 45.28
C ASP A 733 -36.74 15.09 44.56
N ARG A 734 -35.47 15.38 44.87
CA ARG A 734 -34.71 16.43 44.20
C ARG A 734 -34.60 16.20 42.68
N TYR A 735 -34.44 14.94 42.25
CA TYR A 735 -34.37 14.61 40.84
C TYR A 735 -35.73 14.79 40.15
N ILE A 736 -36.83 14.37 40.78
CA ILE A 736 -38.19 14.54 40.25
C ILE A 736 -38.56 16.02 40.13
N GLU A 737 -38.20 16.85 41.11
CA GLU A 737 -38.39 18.31 41.05
C GLU A 737 -37.61 18.93 39.88
N GLN A 738 -36.34 18.55 39.70
CA GLN A 738 -35.53 19.05 38.59
C GLN A 738 -36.07 18.59 37.24
N ALA A 739 -36.54 17.34 37.13
CA ALA A 739 -37.12 16.80 35.92
C ALA A 739 -38.46 17.49 35.56
N TYR A 740 -39.29 17.79 36.57
CA TYR A 740 -40.53 18.54 36.40
C TYR A 740 -40.27 19.98 35.96
N LEU A 741 -39.33 20.68 36.62
CA LEU A 741 -38.94 22.04 36.26
C LEU A 741 -38.29 22.13 34.86
N ALA A 742 -37.65 21.05 34.42
CA ALA A 742 -37.09 20.91 33.07
C ALA A 742 -38.14 20.50 32.02
N GLY A 743 -39.39 20.25 32.41
CA GLY A 743 -40.49 19.90 31.50
C GLY A 743 -40.39 18.49 30.91
N LEU A 744 -39.71 17.55 31.58
CA LEU A 744 -39.58 16.18 31.08
C LEU A 744 -40.94 15.45 31.19
N PRO A 745 -41.43 14.81 30.10
CA PRO A 745 -42.73 14.15 30.12
C PRO A 745 -42.70 12.84 30.94
N TRP A 746 -41.54 12.19 31.03
CA TRP A 746 -41.31 10.97 31.80
C TRP A 746 -39.82 10.77 32.11
N VAL A 747 -39.52 9.94 33.12
CA VAL A 747 -38.16 9.57 33.55
C VAL A 747 -38.07 8.09 33.97
N HIS A 748 -36.87 7.50 33.88
CA HIS A 748 -36.56 6.14 34.30
C HIS A 748 -35.77 6.10 35.62
N ILE A 749 -36.29 5.39 36.61
CA ILE A 749 -35.61 5.20 37.90
C ILE A 749 -35.07 3.77 37.99
N ILE A 750 -33.74 3.63 37.93
CA ILE A 750 -33.04 2.34 37.86
C ILE A 750 -32.57 1.94 39.27
N HIS A 751 -33.33 1.06 39.91
CA HIS A 751 -33.04 0.56 41.26
C HIS A 751 -32.47 -0.87 41.30
N GLY A 752 -32.48 -1.59 40.16
CA GLY A 752 -31.98 -2.97 40.05
C GLY A 752 -32.95 -4.04 40.57
N LYS A 753 -32.64 -5.32 40.28
CA LYS A 753 -33.50 -6.50 40.54
C LYS A 753 -33.23 -7.22 41.88
N GLY A 754 -32.56 -6.58 42.84
CA GLY A 754 -32.12 -7.22 44.10
C GLY A 754 -33.27 -7.70 45.00
N GLN A 755 -33.13 -7.62 46.33
CA GLN A 755 -34.20 -8.04 47.27
C GLN A 755 -35.48 -7.16 47.27
N GLY A 756 -35.65 -6.26 46.28
CA GLY A 756 -36.84 -5.41 46.14
C GLY A 756 -36.93 -4.23 47.11
N ILE A 757 -35.99 -4.08 48.06
CA ILE A 757 -35.99 -3.02 49.08
C ILE A 757 -35.98 -1.62 48.44
N LEU A 758 -35.06 -1.37 47.50
CA LEU A 758 -34.99 -0.08 46.80
C LEU A 758 -36.21 0.18 45.92
N GLN A 759 -36.80 -0.86 45.33
CA GLN A 759 -38.03 -0.74 44.55
C GLN A 759 -39.22 -0.33 45.41
N GLN A 760 -39.34 -0.89 46.61
CA GLN A 760 -40.41 -0.52 47.56
C GLN A 760 -40.29 0.94 47.98
N ILE A 761 -39.08 1.38 48.36
CA ILE A 761 -38.82 2.77 48.76
C ILE A 761 -39.11 3.74 47.62
N VAL A 762 -38.66 3.44 46.40
CA VAL A 762 -38.93 4.28 45.21
C VAL A 762 -40.44 4.40 44.98
N ARG A 763 -41.19 3.29 45.01
CA ARG A 763 -42.64 3.32 44.77
C ARG A 763 -43.42 4.03 45.88
N GLU A 764 -43.01 3.85 47.14
CA GLU A 764 -43.62 4.54 48.28
C GLU A 764 -43.41 6.06 48.18
N GLN A 765 -42.19 6.51 47.86
CA GLN A 765 -41.90 7.93 47.66
C GLN A 765 -42.65 8.52 46.46
N LEU A 766 -42.63 7.84 45.30
CA LEU A 766 -43.35 8.30 44.10
C LEU A 766 -44.87 8.38 44.32
N SER A 767 -45.45 7.49 45.14
CA SER A 767 -46.88 7.52 45.44
C SER A 767 -47.30 8.72 46.31
N ASN A 768 -46.36 9.32 47.04
CA ASN A 768 -46.59 10.49 47.90
C ASN A 768 -46.17 11.82 47.25
N ASN A 769 -45.61 11.79 46.04
CA ASN A 769 -45.08 12.97 45.37
C ASN A 769 -46.11 13.57 44.40
N ALA A 770 -46.54 14.80 44.67
CA ALA A 770 -47.59 15.49 43.90
C ALA A 770 -47.19 15.84 42.44
N LEU A 771 -45.91 15.76 42.09
CA LEU A 771 -45.41 16.07 40.74
C LEU A 771 -45.46 14.86 39.79
N VAL A 772 -45.88 13.69 40.29
CA VAL A 772 -45.93 12.43 39.55
C VAL A 772 -47.37 12.13 39.13
N ALA A 773 -47.62 12.10 37.83
CA ALA A 773 -48.94 11.78 37.28
C ALA A 773 -49.24 10.27 37.35
N SER A 774 -48.25 9.42 37.07
CA SER A 774 -48.38 7.95 37.22
C SER A 774 -47.00 7.28 37.16
N PHE A 775 -46.88 6.06 37.68
CA PHE A 775 -45.68 5.25 37.55
C PHE A 775 -45.99 3.77 37.32
N ARG A 776 -45.10 3.08 36.59
CA ARG A 776 -45.19 1.64 36.29
C ARG A 776 -43.82 0.97 36.33
N GLY A 777 -43.77 -0.36 36.39
CA GLY A 777 -42.52 -1.10 36.18
C GLY A 777 -42.11 -1.06 34.70
N GLY A 778 -40.80 -1.13 34.42
CA GLY A 778 -40.27 -1.16 33.05
C GLY A 778 -40.67 -2.42 32.28
N GLU A 779 -40.96 -2.26 30.99
CA GLU A 779 -41.30 -3.36 30.07
C GLU A 779 -40.07 -4.01 29.43
N GLN A 780 -40.29 -5.01 28.56
CA GLN A 780 -39.22 -5.75 27.87
C GLN A 780 -38.56 -4.83 26.83
N GLY A 781 -37.40 -4.27 27.18
CA GLY A 781 -36.69 -3.23 26.42
C GLY A 781 -36.27 -2.04 27.29
N GLU A 782 -36.96 -1.82 28.42
CA GLU A 782 -36.75 -0.69 29.36
C GLU A 782 -36.04 -1.13 30.66
N GLY A 783 -35.36 -2.29 30.66
CA GLY A 783 -34.68 -2.85 31.84
C GLY A 783 -35.57 -3.73 32.76
N GLY A 784 -36.83 -3.93 32.41
CA GLY A 784 -37.75 -4.87 33.09
C GLY A 784 -37.99 -4.53 34.56
N ALA A 785 -38.12 -5.56 35.41
CA ALA A 785 -38.44 -5.41 36.84
C ALA A 785 -37.43 -4.60 37.68
N GLY A 786 -36.26 -4.24 37.13
CA GLY A 786 -35.24 -3.44 37.81
C GLY A 786 -35.37 -1.92 37.59
N VAL A 787 -36.39 -1.48 36.84
CA VAL A 787 -36.62 -0.09 36.47
C VAL A 787 -38.08 0.29 36.77
N THR A 788 -38.28 1.51 37.25
CA THR A 788 -39.60 2.13 37.41
C THR A 788 -39.69 3.34 36.48
N VAL A 789 -40.68 3.34 35.58
CA VAL A 789 -40.96 4.43 34.64
C VAL A 789 -41.96 5.38 35.29
N VAL A 790 -41.63 6.66 35.35
CA VAL A 790 -42.42 7.69 36.03
C VAL A 790 -42.85 8.73 35.00
N ARG A 791 -44.15 8.99 34.91
CA ARG A 791 -44.72 10.08 34.11
C ARG A 791 -44.98 11.27 35.01
N LEU A 792 -44.45 12.43 34.66
CA LEU A 792 -44.58 13.66 35.44
C LEU A 792 -45.86 14.42 35.04
N GLU A 793 -46.39 15.23 35.95
CA GLU A 793 -47.45 16.17 35.60
C GLU A 793 -46.94 17.21 34.60
N SER A 794 -47.84 17.70 33.73
CA SER A 794 -47.49 18.73 32.75
C SER A 794 -47.45 20.09 33.44
N ALA A 795 -46.31 20.78 33.34
CA ALA A 795 -46.20 22.17 33.77
C ALA A 795 -46.86 23.08 32.71
N GLU A 796 -48.20 23.22 32.75
CA GLU A 796 -48.90 24.28 31.99
C GLU A 796 -48.76 25.67 32.65
#